data_AF-A0A2U3LVC8-F1
#
_entry.id   AF-A0A2U3LVC8-F1
#
_cell.length_a   1.000
_cell.length_b   1.000
_cell.length_c   1.000
_cell.angle_alpha   90.00
_cell.angle_beta   90.00
_cell.angle_gamma   90.00
#
_symmetry.space_group_name_H-M   'P 1'
#
loop_
_entity.id
_entity.type
_entity.pdbx_description
1 polymer ?
#
loop_
_entity_poly.entity_id
_entity_poly.type
_entity_poly.pdbx_seq_one_letter_code
_entity_poly.pdbx_strand_id
1 'polypeptide(L)'
;MEAKTLRIPVLLSIALAPAWAQVLPTLPACEQSLAQQLAVPGLNPAWVSLHPLSSSVIPSMGFATPDMASAIDATVGNFMNMNNLPGGAVAITYKNHLIFAKSYGYVDLDNALFMEPDSRMRVASVSKAITGMGIMKLVHDGQLSLDDQPFPFSGVGSVLGGAYNTALSPPSGPTVDEMLHHAGGWDRDTGPDLMGYDTLHTVEGLIPGSSGPPDCTTLMSYVESQPLQFRPGTKVDYSNVGFCALSEVIHETSGSSYIDYMTTNVLSPLGMIDTTLGSTQQSKQQDREAVYYDTTDPPQPSLFAPYATVPPPYSGIGALEAQQGGGAYVSTAIDLAHFTGAIASGNLPNFPSAPAYPGWPQMYYTLSTRIPAYDGPADGAGWDYVPSDVVAVPLLPYDNYNFIKDGGYQGTVSSVVATADGYGFAAVFNGGDNTAPGPEGQIFWPGCNTPAPEPAAKNGDCALQAAYNHAAKQAWNMDLTPQYSQAYSAWMDAADFATYLAAEKSSGSYPWRLEGRTVTSGSSQVYQYRGRFAPPAASVQTAGALSPAPPQFVYGQSCSTVLSAIQSAGASTPLASLQRFYDTGSKSYVYQAVWSGNLPTHFTVSAPASATAGTAFNFTVTALDSSGNTAAGYSGPVDFSSSDTAAVLPAGSMLANGTGTFSATLKTGGSKTITAADSGNALTGTSAAIAVTVPPTPVSVTPVGGSAASGTFTFVFTDPRGYLDLNVVDILVNNFLDGRHACYLAYVVGSKTLVLVDDGGDAGGPYAGSVALGNSAAIQNSQCTVTLVSAVGSGNKLTLMLTIAWTAGFAGDKIVQVAAGDAEGNNSGWYPLGVWRAPGGTQTTTTAVVGMTPNQGSGLGPTLFTFNFSDTKGVADLGVEDILINSSLDGRHACYIAYSQPFNTLYLENDNGDGLLPGQSMAASGSVSNSQCTVSWGGGAVTAGGNNLSLTLNITFTAAFGGDRIVYLAARDVNEANNTDWHAMGTWTPQ
;
A
#
# COMPACT_ATOMS: atom_id res chain seq x y z
N MET A 1 -61.01 -5.59 23.42
CA MET A 1 -60.80 -7.05 23.57
C MET A 1 -60.27 -7.57 22.25
N GLU A 2 -59.19 -8.35 22.37
CA GLU A 2 -58.60 -9.31 21.42
C GLU A 2 -57.88 -8.83 20.15
N ALA A 3 -56.54 -8.87 20.28
CA ALA A 3 -55.58 -9.56 19.41
C ALA A 3 -55.13 -8.91 18.09
N LYS A 4 -53.93 -8.31 18.15
CA LYS A 4 -52.80 -8.81 17.33
C LYS A 4 -51.55 -8.91 18.22
N THR A 5 -51.13 -10.14 18.43
CA THR A 5 -49.96 -10.57 19.19
C THR A 5 -48.70 -10.03 18.51
N LEU A 6 -48.01 -9.07 19.14
CA LEU A 6 -46.67 -8.64 18.74
C LEU A 6 -45.73 -9.86 18.88
N ARG A 7 -45.23 -10.38 17.74
CA ARG A 7 -44.15 -11.36 17.70
C ARG A 7 -42.84 -10.59 17.53
N ILE A 8 -42.28 -10.10 18.64
CA ILE A 8 -40.92 -9.54 18.67
C ILE A 8 -39.94 -10.71 18.91
N PRO A 9 -38.96 -10.97 18.04
CA PRO A 9 -37.83 -11.82 18.38
C PRO A 9 -36.90 -11.08 19.36
N VAL A 10 -36.79 -11.58 20.59
CA VAL A 10 -35.90 -11.03 21.64
C VAL A 10 -34.50 -11.65 21.50
N LEU A 11 -33.47 -10.86 21.21
CA LEU A 11 -32.04 -11.27 21.14
C LEU A 11 -31.23 -10.54 22.23
N LEU A 12 -30.24 -11.22 22.84
CA LEU A 12 -29.61 -10.82 24.11
C LEU A 12 -28.07 -10.95 24.07
N SER A 13 -27.30 -9.89 24.39
CA SER A 13 -25.95 -9.97 25.02
C SER A 13 -25.45 -8.63 25.63
N ILE A 14 -24.16 -8.56 26.00
CA ILE A 14 -23.61 -8.11 27.29
C ILE A 14 -22.75 -6.84 27.20
N ALA A 15 -23.08 -5.83 28.02
CA ALA A 15 -22.13 -4.95 28.71
C ALA A 15 -22.80 -4.38 29.97
N LEU A 16 -22.00 -4.15 31.02
CA LEU A 16 -22.37 -3.86 32.41
C LEU A 16 -23.28 -2.62 32.58
N ALA A 17 -24.60 -2.79 32.47
CA ALA A 17 -25.59 -1.76 32.79
C ALA A 17 -26.70 -2.31 33.70
N PRO A 18 -27.28 -1.48 34.60
CA PRO A 18 -28.28 -1.88 35.59
C PRO A 18 -29.61 -2.43 35.01
N ALA A 19 -29.80 -2.40 33.68
CA ALA A 19 -30.93 -2.99 32.97
C ALA A 19 -30.97 -4.54 32.99
N TRP A 20 -29.83 -5.21 33.26
CA TRP A 20 -29.71 -6.68 33.24
C TRP A 20 -30.55 -7.41 34.28
N ALA A 21 -30.86 -6.78 35.41
CA ALA A 21 -31.60 -7.42 36.51
C ALA A 21 -33.08 -7.71 36.17
N GLN A 22 -33.62 -7.09 35.11
CA GLN A 22 -35.06 -7.18 34.78
C GLN A 22 -35.41 -8.16 33.65
N VAL A 23 -34.47 -8.52 32.76
CA VAL A 23 -34.73 -9.32 31.53
C VAL A 23 -34.22 -10.77 31.63
N LEU A 24 -33.13 -11.01 32.36
CA LEU A 24 -32.55 -12.35 32.53
C LEU A 24 -33.55 -13.43 33.01
N PRO A 25 -34.50 -13.14 33.92
CA PRO A 25 -35.44 -14.15 34.42
C PRO A 25 -36.48 -14.62 33.39
N THR A 26 -36.67 -13.89 32.28
CA THR A 26 -37.73 -14.18 31.30
C THR A 26 -37.29 -15.08 30.14
N LEU A 27 -36.00 -15.43 30.07
CA LEU A 27 -35.45 -16.29 29.02
C LEU A 27 -35.55 -17.79 29.37
N PRO A 28 -35.54 -18.70 28.37
CA PRO A 28 -35.31 -20.12 28.61
C PRO A 28 -33.96 -20.39 29.31
N ALA A 29 -33.90 -21.38 30.20
CA ALA A 29 -32.73 -21.64 31.07
C ALA A 29 -31.40 -21.87 30.32
N CYS A 30 -31.45 -22.45 29.11
CA CYS A 30 -30.27 -22.62 28.28
C CYS A 30 -29.73 -21.28 27.75
N GLU A 31 -30.61 -20.37 27.35
CA GLU A 31 -30.25 -19.05 26.83
C GLU A 31 -29.71 -18.15 27.95
N GLN A 32 -30.22 -18.30 29.18
CA GLN A 32 -29.64 -17.66 30.37
C GLN A 32 -28.19 -18.11 30.60
N SER A 33 -27.92 -19.40 30.44
CA SER A 33 -26.57 -19.97 30.60
C SER A 33 -25.62 -19.52 29.48
N LEU A 34 -26.11 -19.44 28.23
CA LEU A 34 -25.36 -18.93 27.08
C LEU A 34 -24.96 -17.46 27.27
N ALA A 35 -25.89 -16.65 27.77
CA ALA A 35 -25.67 -15.24 28.10
C ALA A 35 -24.67 -15.04 29.25
N GLN A 36 -24.68 -15.90 30.27
CA GLN A 36 -23.69 -15.83 31.35
C GLN A 36 -22.27 -16.18 30.88
N GLN A 37 -22.16 -17.09 29.91
CA GLN A 37 -20.87 -17.61 29.45
C GLN A 37 -20.14 -16.66 28.49
N LEU A 38 -20.88 -15.88 27.70
CA LEU A 38 -20.36 -14.81 26.85
C LEU A 38 -19.90 -13.56 27.66
N ALA A 39 -20.15 -13.51 28.98
CA ALA A 39 -19.87 -12.36 29.84
C ALA A 39 -18.51 -12.41 30.56
N VAL A 40 -17.67 -13.42 30.27
CA VAL A 40 -16.40 -13.66 30.96
C VAL A 40 -15.25 -12.87 30.32
N PRO A 41 -14.48 -12.04 31.07
CA PRO A 41 -13.32 -11.34 30.54
C PRO A 41 -12.25 -12.31 30.02
N GLY A 42 -11.79 -12.13 28.77
CA GLY A 42 -10.71 -12.93 28.16
C GLY A 42 -11.05 -13.62 26.83
N LEU A 43 -12.33 -13.65 26.45
CA LEU A 43 -12.77 -13.93 25.07
C LEU A 43 -12.82 -12.59 24.33
N ASN A 44 -12.03 -12.39 23.25
CA ASN A 44 -12.03 -11.13 22.50
C ASN A 44 -13.43 -10.87 21.90
N PRO A 45 -14.16 -9.84 22.33
CA PRO A 45 -15.52 -9.57 21.89
C PRO A 45 -15.61 -8.74 20.61
N ALA A 46 -14.48 -8.46 19.92
CA ALA A 46 -14.45 -7.60 18.73
C ALA A 46 -15.38 -8.06 17.58
N TRP A 47 -15.90 -9.30 17.62
CA TRP A 47 -16.82 -9.86 16.61
C TRP A 47 -18.16 -10.36 17.18
N VAL A 48 -18.46 -10.09 18.46
CA VAL A 48 -19.71 -10.51 19.11
C VAL A 48 -20.50 -9.28 19.55
N SER A 49 -21.33 -8.74 18.65
CA SER A 49 -22.29 -7.68 18.98
C SER A 49 -23.66 -8.28 19.28
N LEU A 50 -24.07 -8.37 20.55
CA LEU A 50 -25.48 -8.17 20.88
C LEU A 50 -25.58 -7.12 22.00
N HIS A 51 -26.20 -5.98 21.72
CA HIS A 51 -26.47 -4.93 22.71
C HIS A 51 -27.89 -5.09 23.27
N PRO A 52 -28.16 -4.79 24.56
CA PRO A 52 -29.52 -4.57 25.02
C PRO A 52 -30.01 -3.18 24.59
N LEU A 53 -31.29 -3.10 24.22
CA LEU A 53 -32.01 -1.84 23.96
C LEU A 53 -32.14 -1.02 25.26
N SER A 54 -31.09 -0.25 25.59
CA SER A 54 -31.30 1.16 25.94
C SER A 54 -31.01 1.96 24.68
N SER A 55 -31.83 2.98 24.40
CA SER A 55 -31.91 3.76 23.17
C SER A 55 -30.66 4.60 22.82
N SER A 56 -29.45 4.04 22.87
CA SER A 56 -28.22 4.82 22.66
C SER A 56 -26.97 4.11 22.12
N VAL A 57 -26.89 2.77 21.98
CA VAL A 57 -25.69 2.10 21.40
C VAL A 57 -26.06 1.24 20.19
N ILE A 58 -25.52 1.61 19.03
CA ILE A 58 -25.80 0.98 17.74
C ILE A 58 -24.73 -0.10 17.47
N PRO A 59 -25.13 -1.36 17.15
CA PRO A 59 -24.17 -2.44 16.90
C PRO A 59 -23.31 -2.09 15.70
N SER A 60 -22.00 -2.38 15.74
CA SER A 60 -21.09 -2.12 14.62
C SER A 60 -20.20 -3.32 14.26
N MET A 61 -19.77 -3.41 13.00
CA MET A 61 -18.87 -4.45 12.45
C MET A 61 -17.88 -3.85 11.45
N GLY A 62 -16.69 -4.44 11.27
CA GLY A 62 -15.72 -4.03 10.23
C GLY A 62 -14.30 -3.75 10.73
N PHE A 63 -13.43 -3.27 9.84
CA PHE A 63 -12.00 -3.05 10.11
C PHE A 63 -11.66 -1.55 10.19
N ALA A 64 -10.91 -1.19 11.23
CA ALA A 64 -10.38 0.15 11.47
C ALA A 64 -9.22 0.07 12.46
N THR A 65 -8.30 1.04 12.42
CA THR A 65 -7.34 1.23 13.53
C THR A 65 -8.11 1.75 14.77
N PRO A 66 -7.75 1.38 16.02
CA PRO A 66 -8.60 1.73 17.16
C PRO A 66 -8.74 3.22 17.45
N ASP A 67 -7.71 4.01 17.12
CA ASP A 67 -7.77 5.47 17.22
C ASP A 67 -8.83 6.06 16.27
N MET A 68 -8.97 5.54 15.04
CA MET A 68 -10.00 5.97 14.09
C MET A 68 -11.38 5.43 14.46
N ALA A 69 -11.46 4.18 14.92
CA ALA A 69 -12.71 3.49 15.23
C ALA A 69 -13.55 4.24 16.27
N SER A 70 -12.95 4.63 17.40
CA SER A 70 -13.70 5.22 18.52
C SER A 70 -14.36 6.56 18.16
N ALA A 71 -13.67 7.42 17.40
CA ALA A 71 -14.21 8.73 17.02
C ALA A 71 -15.33 8.59 15.98
N ILE A 72 -15.11 7.78 14.94
CA ILE A 72 -16.10 7.59 13.87
C ILE A 72 -17.34 6.86 14.41
N ASP A 73 -17.17 5.85 15.28
CA ASP A 73 -18.30 5.13 15.88
C ASP A 73 -19.23 6.05 16.67
N ALA A 74 -18.66 7.00 17.43
CA ALA A 74 -19.44 7.97 18.19
C ALA A 74 -20.23 8.91 17.27
N THR A 75 -19.59 9.44 16.23
CA THR A 75 -20.23 10.36 15.27
C THR A 75 -21.35 9.66 14.49
N VAL A 76 -21.10 8.47 13.93
CA VAL A 76 -22.09 7.70 13.17
C VAL A 76 -23.24 7.24 14.08
N GLY A 77 -22.90 6.78 15.29
CA GLY A 77 -23.90 6.39 16.29
C GLY A 77 -24.86 7.53 16.63
N ASN A 78 -24.33 8.74 16.82
CA ASN A 78 -25.15 9.92 17.08
C ASN A 78 -26.04 10.28 15.89
N PHE A 79 -25.48 10.30 14.67
CA PHE A 79 -26.25 10.59 13.45
C PHE A 79 -27.44 9.64 13.29
N MET A 80 -27.20 8.33 13.42
CA MET A 80 -28.26 7.34 13.29
C MET A 80 -29.30 7.44 14.39
N ASN A 81 -28.90 7.70 15.65
CA ASN A 81 -29.84 7.88 16.75
C ASN A 81 -30.72 9.13 16.58
N MET A 82 -30.14 10.26 16.14
CA MET A 82 -30.88 11.51 15.90
C MET A 82 -31.92 11.36 14.78
N ASN A 83 -31.60 10.58 13.75
CA ASN A 83 -32.43 10.41 12.56
C ASN A 83 -33.22 9.09 12.56
N ASN A 84 -33.21 8.33 13.68
CA ASN A 84 -33.91 7.05 13.83
C ASN A 84 -33.60 6.04 12.70
N LEU A 85 -32.33 5.93 12.32
CA LEU A 85 -31.88 5.09 11.21
C LEU A 85 -31.61 3.65 11.66
N PRO A 86 -32.19 2.63 10.98
CA PRO A 86 -31.99 1.22 11.38
C PRO A 86 -30.58 0.70 11.18
N GLY A 87 -29.89 1.17 10.15
CA GLY A 87 -28.59 0.67 9.75
C GLY A 87 -27.86 1.58 8.75
N GLY A 88 -26.55 1.37 8.61
CA GLY A 88 -25.73 2.01 7.60
C GLY A 88 -24.28 1.56 7.62
N ALA A 89 -23.51 2.01 6.63
CA ALA A 89 -22.10 1.70 6.47
C ALA A 89 -21.31 2.96 6.11
N VAL A 90 -20.07 3.02 6.59
CA VAL A 90 -19.12 4.10 6.35
C VAL A 90 -17.78 3.51 5.93
N ALA A 91 -17.19 4.08 4.88
CA ALA A 91 -15.86 3.70 4.41
C ALA A 91 -15.03 4.96 4.08
N ILE A 92 -13.72 4.85 4.29
CA ILE A 92 -12.76 5.94 4.04
C ILE A 92 -11.56 5.37 3.30
N THR A 93 -11.18 6.05 2.23
CA THR A 93 -9.91 5.85 1.53
C THR A 93 -8.97 7.01 1.75
N TYR A 94 -7.67 6.75 1.69
CA TYR A 94 -6.66 7.79 1.52
C TYR A 94 -5.69 7.41 0.42
N LYS A 95 -5.46 8.35 -0.51
CA LYS A 95 -4.67 8.12 -1.73
C LYS A 95 -5.06 6.80 -2.42
N ASN A 96 -6.36 6.55 -2.49
CA ASN A 96 -6.98 5.38 -3.08
C ASN A 96 -6.72 4.03 -2.37
N HIS A 97 -6.25 4.04 -1.11
CA HIS A 97 -6.19 2.83 -0.26
C HIS A 97 -7.32 2.82 0.75
N LEU A 98 -8.01 1.70 0.93
CA LEU A 98 -9.07 1.56 1.93
C LEU A 98 -8.46 1.49 3.33
N ILE A 99 -8.70 2.50 4.15
CA ILE A 99 -8.13 2.64 5.51
C ILE A 99 -9.16 2.47 6.62
N PHE A 100 -10.45 2.51 6.28
CA PHE A 100 -11.56 2.31 7.21
C PHE A 100 -12.76 1.72 6.46
N ALA A 101 -13.38 0.69 7.02
CA ALA A 101 -14.67 0.18 6.54
C ALA A 101 -15.46 -0.42 7.71
N LYS A 102 -16.52 0.26 8.13
CA LYS A 102 -17.42 -0.22 9.20
C LYS A 102 -18.89 -0.08 8.83
N SER A 103 -19.70 -0.92 9.43
CA SER A 103 -21.16 -0.88 9.38
C SER A 103 -21.75 -0.76 10.78
N TYR A 104 -23.00 -0.33 10.81
CA TYR A 104 -23.75 0.03 11.99
C TYR A 104 -25.20 -0.43 11.82
N GLY A 105 -25.82 -0.95 12.88
CA GLY A 105 -27.23 -1.33 12.88
C GLY A 105 -27.55 -2.57 12.04
N TYR A 106 -28.66 -2.54 11.32
CA TYR A 106 -29.29 -3.72 10.71
C TYR A 106 -29.47 -3.57 9.20
N VAL A 107 -29.05 -4.60 8.44
CA VAL A 107 -29.40 -4.75 7.02
C VAL A 107 -30.88 -5.10 6.86
N ASP A 108 -31.46 -5.76 7.86
CA ASP A 108 -32.89 -6.07 7.97
C ASP A 108 -33.27 -6.04 9.46
N LEU A 109 -33.98 -4.98 9.86
CA LEU A 109 -34.38 -4.75 11.25
C LEU A 109 -35.44 -5.76 11.70
N ASP A 110 -36.35 -6.15 10.82
CA ASP A 110 -37.48 -7.03 11.14
C ASP A 110 -37.02 -8.46 11.42
N ASN A 111 -35.96 -8.90 10.73
CA ASN A 111 -35.31 -10.19 10.92
C ASN A 111 -34.06 -10.11 11.82
N ALA A 112 -33.73 -8.93 12.35
CA ALA A 112 -32.55 -8.66 13.16
C ALA A 112 -31.22 -9.12 12.51
N LEU A 113 -31.09 -8.91 11.19
CA LEU A 113 -29.86 -9.17 10.45
C LEU A 113 -28.97 -7.92 10.52
N PHE A 114 -27.73 -8.09 10.98
CA PHE A 114 -26.79 -6.97 11.12
C PHE A 114 -26.29 -6.45 9.77
N MET A 115 -26.06 -5.14 9.71
CA MET A 115 -25.45 -4.47 8.56
C MET A 115 -23.97 -4.83 8.46
N GLU A 116 -23.46 -5.02 7.25
CA GLU A 116 -22.04 -5.28 6.98
C GLU A 116 -21.40 -4.12 6.22
N PRO A 117 -20.06 -3.94 6.28
CA PRO A 117 -19.39 -2.86 5.54
C PRO A 117 -19.54 -2.99 4.02
N ASP A 118 -19.76 -4.21 3.53
CA ASP A 118 -20.03 -4.51 2.12
C ASP A 118 -21.53 -4.64 1.82
N SER A 119 -22.44 -4.41 2.76
CA SER A 119 -23.88 -4.45 2.49
C SER A 119 -24.25 -3.45 1.40
N ARG A 120 -25.09 -3.91 0.49
CA ARG A 120 -25.57 -3.12 -0.64
C ARG A 120 -26.73 -2.24 -0.21
N MET A 121 -26.74 -0.99 -0.65
CA MET A 121 -27.80 -0.04 -0.34
C MET A 121 -28.04 0.89 -1.53
N ARG A 122 -29.29 1.32 -1.72
CA ARG A 122 -29.66 2.37 -2.67
C ARG A 122 -28.92 3.66 -2.32
N VAL A 123 -28.24 4.23 -3.30
CA VAL A 123 -27.42 5.45 -3.10
C VAL A 123 -28.09 6.72 -3.64
N ALA A 124 -29.30 6.57 -4.18
CA ALA A 124 -30.09 7.67 -4.71
C ALA A 124 -29.23 8.61 -5.60
N SER A 125 -29.27 9.92 -5.33
CA SER A 125 -28.65 10.94 -6.19
C SER A 125 -27.12 10.92 -6.26
N VAL A 126 -26.42 10.14 -5.43
CA VAL A 126 -24.99 9.80 -5.65
C VAL A 126 -24.79 9.18 -7.04
N SER A 127 -25.82 8.51 -7.59
CA SER A 127 -25.84 7.99 -8.95
C SER A 127 -25.50 9.03 -10.03
N LYS A 128 -25.83 10.32 -9.79
CA LYS A 128 -25.58 11.41 -10.74
C LYS A 128 -24.09 11.67 -10.91
N ALA A 129 -23.34 11.72 -9.81
CA ALA A 129 -21.89 11.86 -9.83
C ALA A 129 -21.22 10.69 -10.58
N ILE A 130 -21.70 9.46 -10.35
CA ILE A 130 -21.21 8.27 -11.06
C ILE A 130 -21.53 8.37 -12.57
N THR A 131 -22.74 8.79 -12.93
CA THR A 131 -23.16 8.98 -14.33
C THR A 131 -22.37 10.08 -15.03
N GLY A 132 -22.11 11.18 -14.33
CA GLY A 132 -21.25 12.27 -14.81
C GLY A 132 -19.87 11.78 -15.18
N MET A 133 -19.28 10.87 -14.39
CA MET A 133 -18.00 10.23 -14.75
C MET A 133 -18.09 9.41 -16.04
N GLY A 134 -19.21 8.73 -16.30
CA GLY A 134 -19.46 8.03 -17.56
C GLY A 134 -19.53 8.97 -18.77
N ILE A 135 -20.23 10.09 -18.64
CA ILE A 135 -20.28 11.14 -19.68
C ILE A 135 -18.89 11.73 -19.93
N MET A 136 -18.16 12.08 -18.87
CA MET A 136 -16.82 12.63 -19.00
C MET A 136 -15.84 11.60 -19.59
N LYS A 137 -16.04 10.30 -19.40
CA LYS A 137 -15.27 9.26 -20.09
C LYS A 137 -15.52 9.27 -21.60
N LEU A 138 -16.78 9.38 -22.04
CA LEU A 138 -17.10 9.50 -23.47
C LEU A 138 -16.51 10.77 -24.08
N VAL A 139 -16.54 11.89 -23.35
CA VAL A 139 -15.92 13.16 -23.77
C VAL A 139 -14.41 13.01 -23.87
N HIS A 140 -13.79 12.41 -22.85
CA HIS A 140 -12.36 12.15 -22.82
C HIS A 140 -11.90 11.28 -24.00
N ASP A 141 -12.69 10.26 -24.34
CA ASP A 141 -12.41 9.37 -25.46
C ASP A 141 -12.69 10.00 -26.84
N GLY A 142 -13.20 11.24 -26.86
CA GLY A 142 -13.57 11.95 -28.09
C GLY A 142 -14.81 11.38 -28.79
N GLN A 143 -15.63 10.61 -28.07
CA GLN A 143 -16.87 10.02 -28.58
C GLN A 143 -18.08 10.95 -28.42
N LEU A 144 -17.99 11.91 -27.51
CA LEU A 144 -19.05 12.87 -27.18
C LEU A 144 -18.46 14.28 -26.99
N SER A 145 -19.21 15.32 -27.33
CA SER A 145 -18.91 16.69 -26.95
C SER A 145 -19.92 17.19 -25.92
N LEU A 146 -19.49 18.04 -24.99
CA LEU A 146 -20.40 18.73 -24.06
C LEU A 146 -21.40 19.65 -24.78
N ASP A 147 -21.09 20.05 -26.01
CA ASP A 147 -21.93 20.91 -26.86
C ASP A 147 -22.95 20.13 -27.70
N ASP A 148 -22.88 18.79 -27.70
CA ASP A 148 -23.82 17.96 -28.44
C ASP A 148 -25.23 18.10 -27.85
N GLN A 149 -26.25 18.10 -28.72
CA GLN A 149 -27.66 18.21 -28.36
C GLN A 149 -28.41 16.93 -28.77
N PRO A 150 -28.22 15.82 -28.03
CA PRO A 150 -28.73 14.51 -28.41
C PRO A 150 -30.25 14.37 -28.20
N PHE A 151 -30.89 15.29 -27.47
CA PHE A 151 -32.34 15.29 -27.26
C PHE A 151 -33.08 16.04 -28.38
N PRO A 152 -34.12 15.46 -29.01
CA PRO A 152 -34.69 14.13 -28.77
C PRO A 152 -33.87 12.98 -29.39
N PHE A 153 -33.98 11.81 -28.78
CA PHE A 153 -33.21 10.61 -29.10
C PHE A 153 -33.78 9.84 -30.31
N SER A 154 -32.91 9.18 -31.06
CA SER A 154 -33.27 8.48 -32.28
C SER A 154 -33.97 7.15 -31.99
N GLY A 155 -35.30 7.13 -32.10
CA GLY A 155 -36.12 5.91 -31.99
C GLY A 155 -36.85 5.79 -30.66
N VAL A 156 -36.50 6.61 -29.67
CA VAL A 156 -37.16 6.67 -28.36
C VAL A 156 -38.62 7.13 -28.47
N GLY A 157 -38.92 8.19 -29.23
CA GLY A 157 -40.30 8.65 -29.46
C GLY A 157 -41.24 7.59 -30.07
N SER A 158 -40.71 6.54 -30.71
CA SER A 158 -41.53 5.46 -31.28
C SER A 158 -42.02 4.43 -30.25
N VAL A 159 -41.43 4.38 -29.05
CA VAL A 159 -41.75 3.40 -28.00
C VAL A 159 -43.20 3.49 -27.53
N LEU A 160 -43.74 4.70 -27.33
CA LEU A 160 -45.15 4.94 -26.99
C LEU A 160 -46.01 5.34 -28.19
N GLY A 161 -45.45 5.33 -29.41
CA GLY A 161 -46.16 5.71 -30.64
C GLY A 161 -46.53 7.20 -30.74
N GLY A 162 -45.89 8.05 -29.92
CA GLY A 162 -46.09 9.51 -29.93
C GLY A 162 -45.29 10.20 -31.04
N ALA A 163 -45.79 11.33 -31.54
CA ALA A 163 -44.98 12.24 -32.36
C ALA A 163 -44.28 13.25 -31.42
N TYR A 164 -42.99 13.50 -31.65
CA TYR A 164 -42.24 14.56 -30.98
C TYR A 164 -42.98 15.90 -31.08
N ASN A 165 -43.03 16.65 -29.96
CA ASN A 165 -43.63 17.97 -29.96
C ASN A 165 -42.70 18.99 -30.64
N THR A 166 -42.90 19.18 -31.95
CA THR A 166 -42.14 20.16 -32.76
C THR A 166 -42.36 21.63 -32.36
N ALA A 167 -43.26 21.93 -31.41
CA ALA A 167 -43.48 23.29 -30.89
C ALA A 167 -42.48 23.71 -29.81
N LEU A 168 -41.48 22.89 -29.51
CA LEU A 168 -40.40 23.23 -28.58
C LEU A 168 -39.66 24.49 -29.05
N SER A 169 -39.80 25.56 -28.26
CA SER A 169 -39.03 26.81 -28.39
C SER A 169 -37.98 26.83 -27.27
N PRO A 170 -36.67 26.74 -27.59
CA PRO A 170 -36.06 26.69 -28.92
C PRO A 170 -36.06 25.28 -29.55
N PRO A 171 -35.88 25.18 -30.90
CA PRO A 171 -35.98 23.95 -31.68
C PRO A 171 -34.84 22.93 -31.51
N SER A 172 -33.80 23.28 -30.75
CA SER A 172 -32.67 22.39 -30.42
C SER A 172 -32.76 22.07 -28.93
N GLY A 173 -32.90 20.79 -28.56
CA GLY A 173 -32.98 20.36 -27.16
C GLY A 173 -31.75 20.76 -26.33
N PRO A 174 -31.71 20.39 -25.04
CA PRO A 174 -30.57 20.74 -24.18
C PRO A 174 -29.26 20.09 -24.68
N THR A 175 -28.16 20.79 -24.48
CA THR A 175 -26.81 20.24 -24.64
C THR A 175 -26.50 19.24 -23.52
N VAL A 176 -25.50 18.38 -23.73
CA VAL A 176 -24.95 17.51 -22.68
C VAL A 176 -24.50 18.32 -21.46
N ASP A 177 -23.84 19.46 -21.68
CA ASP A 177 -23.41 20.41 -20.63
C ASP A 177 -24.60 20.93 -19.81
N GLU A 178 -25.68 21.36 -20.48
CA GLU A 178 -26.88 21.85 -19.81
C GLU A 178 -27.59 20.76 -18.99
N MET A 179 -27.61 19.51 -19.46
CA MET A 179 -28.19 18.40 -18.69
C MET A 179 -27.35 18.04 -17.45
N LEU A 180 -26.01 18.03 -17.57
CA LEU A 180 -25.08 17.77 -16.47
C LEU A 180 -25.18 18.78 -15.32
N HIS A 181 -25.57 20.01 -15.63
CA HIS A 181 -25.67 21.13 -14.69
C HIS A 181 -27.12 21.52 -14.37
N HIS A 182 -28.06 20.57 -14.46
CA HIS A 182 -29.45 20.80 -14.07
C HIS A 182 -30.13 21.98 -14.80
N ALA A 183 -29.69 22.29 -16.02
CA ALA A 183 -30.18 23.39 -16.84
C ALA A 183 -30.86 22.91 -18.14
N GLY A 184 -31.31 21.65 -18.16
CA GLY A 184 -31.87 20.98 -19.34
C GLY A 184 -33.26 21.47 -19.79
N GLY A 185 -33.89 22.39 -19.06
CA GLY A 185 -35.21 22.95 -19.40
C GLY A 185 -36.39 22.35 -18.65
N TRP A 186 -36.15 21.49 -17.65
CA TRP A 186 -37.19 20.88 -16.82
C TRP A 186 -37.26 21.53 -15.45
N ASP A 187 -38.47 21.91 -15.05
CA ASP A 187 -38.76 22.63 -13.80
C ASP A 187 -39.65 21.78 -12.89
N ARG A 188 -39.11 21.39 -11.74
CA ARG A 188 -39.81 20.54 -10.76
C ARG A 188 -40.85 21.31 -9.95
N ASP A 189 -40.62 22.61 -9.72
CA ASP A 189 -41.43 23.42 -8.81
C ASP A 189 -42.68 24.00 -9.48
N THR A 190 -42.59 24.33 -10.77
CA THR A 190 -43.65 24.98 -11.54
C THR A 190 -44.25 24.10 -12.63
N GLY A 191 -43.57 23.01 -13.00
CA GLY A 191 -44.06 22.00 -13.95
C GLY A 191 -44.39 20.65 -13.27
N PRO A 192 -44.85 19.66 -14.06
CA PRO A 192 -45.03 18.32 -13.55
C PRO A 192 -43.66 17.71 -13.17
N ASP A 193 -43.57 17.08 -11.99
CA ASP A 193 -42.42 16.23 -11.66
C ASP A 193 -42.44 15.01 -12.57
N LEU A 194 -41.64 15.05 -13.65
CA LEU A 194 -41.63 14.04 -14.71
C LEU A 194 -41.16 12.66 -14.23
N MET A 195 -40.64 12.55 -13.01
CA MET A 195 -40.31 11.29 -12.34
C MET A 195 -41.13 11.06 -11.05
N GLY A 196 -42.12 11.91 -10.81
CA GLY A 196 -43.09 11.78 -9.74
C GLY A 196 -44.12 10.68 -10.01
N TYR A 197 -44.85 10.32 -8.96
CA TYR A 197 -45.86 9.25 -9.01
C TYR A 197 -46.86 9.42 -10.16
N ASP A 198 -47.47 10.59 -10.28
CA ASP A 198 -48.56 10.84 -11.22
C ASP A 198 -48.12 10.66 -12.68
N THR A 199 -46.90 11.13 -13.02
CA THR A 199 -46.34 10.94 -14.35
C THR A 199 -46.02 9.48 -14.61
N LEU A 200 -45.34 8.80 -13.67
CA LEU A 200 -44.99 7.38 -13.86
C LEU A 200 -46.24 6.50 -13.97
N HIS A 201 -47.28 6.77 -13.18
CA HIS A 201 -48.56 6.07 -13.26
C HIS A 201 -49.29 6.34 -14.59
N THR A 202 -49.23 7.59 -15.07
CA THR A 202 -49.78 7.96 -16.38
C THR A 202 -49.08 7.16 -17.49
N VAL A 203 -47.75 7.11 -17.48
CA VAL A 203 -46.97 6.40 -18.49
C VAL A 203 -47.18 4.89 -18.39
N GLU A 204 -47.23 4.31 -17.19
CA GLU A 204 -47.61 2.92 -16.97
C GLU A 204 -48.94 2.59 -17.67
N GLY A 205 -49.96 3.43 -17.50
CA GLY A 205 -51.29 3.24 -18.09
C GLY A 205 -51.31 3.30 -19.62
N LEU A 206 -50.29 3.88 -20.26
CA LEU A 206 -50.14 3.89 -21.72
C LEU A 206 -49.57 2.58 -22.28
N ILE A 207 -49.02 1.71 -21.42
CA ILE A 207 -48.34 0.47 -21.82
C ILE A 207 -49.30 -0.71 -21.63
N PRO A 208 -49.84 -1.32 -22.71
CA PRO A 208 -50.82 -2.39 -22.58
C PRO A 208 -50.25 -3.60 -21.81
N GLY A 209 -50.90 -3.96 -20.71
CA GLY A 209 -50.48 -5.09 -19.88
C GLY A 209 -49.29 -4.83 -18.96
N SER A 210 -48.88 -3.57 -18.78
CA SER A 210 -47.89 -3.23 -17.76
C SER A 210 -48.35 -3.63 -16.35
N SER A 211 -47.38 -3.95 -15.50
CA SER A 211 -47.57 -4.30 -14.09
C SER A 211 -46.59 -3.56 -13.18
N GLY A 212 -45.97 -2.51 -13.70
CA GLY A 212 -44.91 -1.75 -13.06
C GLY A 212 -44.62 -0.41 -13.75
N PRO A 213 -43.78 0.43 -13.13
CA PRO A 213 -43.34 1.70 -13.69
C PRO A 213 -42.55 1.50 -15.00
N PRO A 214 -42.52 2.52 -15.87
CA PRO A 214 -41.70 2.50 -17.07
C PRO A 214 -40.20 2.46 -16.74
N ASP A 215 -39.40 1.95 -17.67
CA ASP A 215 -37.96 2.18 -17.66
C ASP A 215 -37.61 3.60 -18.16
N CYS A 216 -36.35 4.02 -17.99
CA CYS A 216 -35.87 5.34 -18.40
C CYS A 216 -36.15 5.63 -19.88
N THR A 217 -35.88 4.70 -20.80
CA THR A 217 -36.12 4.87 -22.24
C THR A 217 -37.62 5.05 -22.55
N THR A 218 -38.50 4.27 -21.92
CA THR A 218 -39.96 4.43 -22.08
C THR A 218 -40.45 5.75 -21.50
N LEU A 219 -39.91 6.18 -20.35
CA LEU A 219 -40.19 7.49 -19.80
C LEU A 219 -39.73 8.61 -20.74
N MET A 220 -38.52 8.51 -21.32
CA MET A 220 -38.01 9.50 -22.28
C MET A 220 -38.92 9.65 -23.49
N SER A 221 -39.53 8.55 -23.98
CA SER A 221 -40.55 8.60 -25.04
C SER A 221 -41.73 9.52 -24.69
N TYR A 222 -42.17 9.50 -23.43
CA TYR A 222 -43.19 10.42 -22.94
C TYR A 222 -42.65 11.84 -22.78
N VAL A 223 -41.44 12.01 -22.22
CA VAL A 223 -40.83 13.33 -21.99
C VAL A 223 -40.59 14.09 -23.29
N GLU A 224 -40.19 13.41 -24.38
CA GLU A 224 -40.05 13.99 -25.73
C GLU A 224 -41.38 14.52 -26.32
N SER A 225 -42.51 14.07 -25.79
CA SER A 225 -43.84 14.58 -26.18
C SER A 225 -44.27 15.81 -25.39
N GLN A 226 -43.60 16.14 -24.29
CA GLN A 226 -43.93 17.26 -23.42
C GLN A 226 -43.14 18.53 -23.80
N PRO A 227 -43.72 19.73 -23.64
CA PRO A 227 -42.96 20.97 -23.77
C PRO A 227 -41.94 21.12 -22.63
N LEU A 228 -40.76 21.65 -22.93
CA LEU A 228 -39.81 22.10 -21.90
C LEU A 228 -40.44 23.25 -21.10
N GLN A 229 -40.25 23.26 -19.79
CA GLN A 229 -40.78 24.29 -18.89
C GLN A 229 -40.05 25.64 -19.02
N PHE A 230 -38.76 25.61 -19.37
CA PHE A 230 -37.97 26.81 -19.67
C PHE A 230 -36.91 26.52 -20.75
N ARG A 231 -36.33 27.59 -21.29
CA ARG A 231 -35.27 27.47 -22.30
C ARG A 231 -34.01 26.87 -21.67
N PRO A 232 -33.42 25.78 -22.22
CA PRO A 232 -32.17 25.22 -21.72
C PRO A 232 -31.07 26.28 -21.53
N GLY A 233 -30.29 26.11 -20.47
CA GLY A 233 -29.21 27.03 -20.10
C GLY A 233 -29.66 28.39 -19.52
N THR A 234 -30.96 28.67 -19.37
CA THR A 234 -31.44 29.97 -18.83
C THR A 234 -31.84 29.96 -17.36
N LYS A 235 -32.01 28.78 -16.78
CA LYS A 235 -32.33 28.54 -15.37
C LYS A 235 -31.68 27.21 -14.95
N VAL A 236 -31.26 27.12 -13.69
CA VAL A 236 -30.86 25.86 -13.05
C VAL A 236 -32.01 25.38 -12.16
N ASP A 237 -32.42 24.13 -12.34
CA ASP A 237 -33.49 23.48 -11.59
C ASP A 237 -33.17 21.99 -11.45
N TYR A 238 -33.02 21.50 -10.22
CA TYR A 238 -32.54 20.16 -9.94
C TYR A 238 -33.37 19.09 -10.67
N SER A 239 -32.69 18.30 -11.52
CA SER A 239 -33.36 17.45 -12.50
C SER A 239 -32.91 15.99 -12.42
N ASN A 240 -33.82 15.13 -11.97
CA ASN A 240 -33.64 13.67 -12.07
C ASN A 240 -33.80 13.20 -13.53
N VAL A 241 -34.79 13.76 -14.23
CA VAL A 241 -35.09 13.42 -15.62
C VAL A 241 -33.93 13.74 -16.56
N GLY A 242 -33.19 14.83 -16.31
CA GLY A 242 -31.99 15.18 -17.08
C GLY A 242 -30.87 14.12 -16.97
N PHE A 243 -30.75 13.45 -15.82
CA PHE A 243 -29.75 12.37 -15.65
C PHE A 243 -30.22 11.01 -16.19
N CYS A 244 -31.54 10.78 -16.27
CA CYS A 244 -32.06 9.69 -17.11
C CYS A 244 -31.82 9.98 -18.59
N ALA A 245 -32.02 11.21 -19.07
CA ALA A 245 -31.63 11.59 -20.42
C ALA A 245 -30.12 11.38 -20.68
N LEU A 246 -29.24 11.73 -19.73
CA LEU A 246 -27.80 11.42 -19.85
C LEU A 246 -27.48 9.91 -19.89
N SER A 247 -28.32 9.07 -19.29
CA SER A 247 -28.19 7.61 -19.40
C SER A 247 -28.49 7.15 -20.83
N GLU A 248 -29.48 7.76 -21.48
CA GLU A 248 -29.79 7.54 -22.90
C GLU A 248 -28.68 8.09 -23.82
N VAL A 249 -28.06 9.23 -23.48
CA VAL A 249 -26.86 9.72 -24.20
C VAL A 249 -25.75 8.68 -24.20
N ILE A 250 -25.47 8.05 -23.05
CA ILE A 250 -24.47 6.98 -22.95
C ILE A 250 -24.88 5.79 -23.80
N HIS A 251 -26.16 5.41 -23.76
CA HIS A 251 -26.68 4.29 -24.56
C HIS A 251 -26.49 4.52 -26.06
N GLU A 252 -26.96 5.65 -26.59
CA GLU A 252 -26.87 5.96 -28.01
C GLU A 252 -25.43 6.15 -28.49
N THR A 253 -24.60 6.86 -27.71
CA THR A 253 -23.22 7.16 -28.09
C THR A 253 -22.36 5.89 -28.12
N SER A 254 -22.53 5.01 -27.14
CA SER A 254 -21.70 3.80 -26.98
C SER A 254 -22.24 2.58 -27.73
N GLY A 255 -23.54 2.55 -28.05
CA GLY A 255 -24.24 1.37 -28.56
C GLY A 255 -24.39 0.21 -27.55
N SER A 256 -23.99 0.42 -26.30
CA SER A 256 -24.14 -0.55 -25.19
C SER A 256 -25.28 -0.13 -24.27
N SER A 257 -25.85 -1.05 -23.48
CA SER A 257 -26.78 -0.61 -22.42
C SER A 257 -26.03 0.32 -21.45
N TYR A 258 -26.76 1.26 -20.83
CA TYR A 258 -26.18 2.20 -19.87
C TYR A 258 -25.33 1.48 -18.81
N ILE A 259 -25.87 0.43 -18.18
CA ILE A 259 -25.16 -0.27 -17.10
C ILE A 259 -23.97 -1.09 -17.59
N ASP A 260 -24.02 -1.66 -18.80
CA ASP A 260 -22.88 -2.40 -19.36
C ASP A 260 -21.72 -1.45 -19.66
N TYR A 261 -22.01 -0.28 -20.23
CA TYR A 261 -21.01 0.76 -20.46
C TYR A 261 -20.39 1.21 -19.14
N MET A 262 -21.22 1.56 -18.15
CA MET A 262 -20.75 2.02 -16.85
C MET A 262 -19.94 0.95 -16.11
N THR A 263 -20.37 -0.30 -16.14
CA THR A 263 -19.64 -1.41 -15.49
C THR A 263 -18.26 -1.61 -16.11
N THR A 264 -18.18 -1.56 -17.43
CA THR A 264 -16.94 -1.81 -18.18
C THR A 264 -15.95 -0.65 -18.08
N ASN A 265 -16.44 0.58 -18.21
CA ASN A 265 -15.59 1.75 -18.41
C ASN A 265 -15.40 2.60 -17.14
N VAL A 266 -16.23 2.41 -16.12
CA VAL A 266 -16.20 3.22 -14.89
C VAL A 266 -16.09 2.34 -13.64
N LEU A 267 -17.07 1.48 -13.37
CA LEU A 267 -17.18 0.77 -12.08
C LEU A 267 -16.07 -0.26 -11.88
N SER A 268 -15.87 -1.18 -12.83
CA SER A 268 -14.87 -2.25 -12.70
C SER A 268 -13.44 -1.72 -12.66
N PRO A 269 -13.04 -0.74 -13.50
CA PRO A 269 -11.72 -0.10 -13.39
C PRO A 269 -11.45 0.52 -12.02
N LEU A 270 -12.48 1.06 -11.35
CA LEU A 270 -12.38 1.64 -10.01
C LEU A 270 -12.46 0.60 -8.87
N GLY A 271 -12.62 -0.69 -9.20
CA GLY A 271 -12.83 -1.73 -8.19
C GLY A 271 -14.20 -1.68 -7.52
N MET A 272 -15.19 -1.00 -8.12
CA MET A 272 -16.57 -0.93 -7.65
C MET A 272 -17.37 -2.17 -8.08
N ILE A 273 -16.96 -3.34 -7.60
CA ILE A 273 -17.46 -4.64 -8.08
C ILE A 273 -18.85 -5.01 -7.53
N ASP A 274 -19.35 -4.27 -6.54
CA ASP A 274 -20.64 -4.48 -5.91
C ASP A 274 -21.69 -3.43 -6.31
N THR A 275 -21.35 -2.56 -7.25
CA THR A 275 -22.23 -1.49 -7.73
C THR A 275 -23.00 -1.91 -8.98
N THR A 276 -24.32 -1.78 -8.94
CA THR A 276 -25.21 -2.11 -10.08
C THR A 276 -26.53 -1.35 -10.01
N LEU A 277 -27.39 -1.49 -11.03
CA LEU A 277 -28.75 -0.96 -10.98
C LEU A 277 -29.63 -1.78 -10.03
N GLY A 278 -30.35 -1.08 -9.16
CA GLY A 278 -31.33 -1.65 -8.24
C GLY A 278 -32.71 -1.84 -8.86
N SER A 279 -33.66 -2.27 -8.03
CA SER A 279 -35.09 -2.36 -8.38
C SER A 279 -35.94 -1.80 -7.26
N THR A 280 -37.07 -1.18 -7.60
CA THR A 280 -37.94 -0.59 -6.57
C THR A 280 -38.62 -1.67 -5.75
N GLN A 281 -39.02 -2.78 -6.37
CA GLN A 281 -39.68 -3.89 -5.67
C GLN A 281 -38.74 -4.60 -4.69
N GLN A 282 -39.19 -4.79 -3.45
CA GLN A 282 -38.46 -5.57 -2.44
C GLN A 282 -38.19 -7.02 -2.89
N SER A 283 -39.10 -7.62 -3.68
CA SER A 283 -38.93 -8.98 -4.21
C SER A 283 -37.77 -9.13 -5.20
N LYS A 284 -37.25 -8.02 -5.73
CA LYS A 284 -36.11 -7.96 -6.67
C LYS A 284 -34.84 -7.42 -6.02
N GLN A 285 -34.84 -7.28 -4.69
CA GLN A 285 -33.68 -6.85 -3.92
C GLN A 285 -32.47 -7.72 -4.21
N GLN A 286 -31.33 -7.08 -4.44
CA GLN A 286 -30.08 -7.74 -4.79
C GLN A 286 -29.51 -8.50 -3.60
N ASP A 287 -28.54 -9.35 -3.88
CA ASP A 287 -27.80 -10.04 -2.84
C ASP A 287 -27.10 -9.06 -1.89
N ARG A 288 -27.20 -9.30 -0.57
CA ARG A 288 -26.70 -8.43 0.53
C ARG A 288 -27.27 -7.01 0.52
N GLU A 289 -28.30 -6.74 -0.27
CA GLU A 289 -28.94 -5.44 -0.26
C GLU A 289 -29.78 -5.28 1.03
N ALA A 290 -29.88 -4.06 1.56
CA ALA A 290 -30.62 -3.75 2.78
C ALA A 290 -32.13 -3.62 2.55
N VAL A 291 -32.91 -3.95 3.58
CA VAL A 291 -34.32 -3.54 3.68
C VAL A 291 -34.35 -2.06 4.03
N TYR A 292 -35.24 -1.30 3.37
CA TYR A 292 -35.32 0.14 3.47
C TYR A 292 -36.51 0.57 4.33
N TYR A 293 -36.27 1.51 5.23
CA TYR A 293 -37.25 1.89 6.25
C TYR A 293 -37.59 3.38 6.21
N ASP A 294 -38.86 3.67 5.97
CA ASP A 294 -39.44 4.98 6.26
C ASP A 294 -40.44 4.81 7.40
N THR A 295 -40.22 5.50 8.51
CA THR A 295 -41.04 5.40 9.72
C THR A 295 -41.94 6.60 9.95
N THR A 296 -41.86 7.61 9.08
CA THR A 296 -42.59 8.87 9.24
C THR A 296 -43.78 8.94 8.29
N ASP A 297 -43.62 8.42 7.06
CA ASP A 297 -44.65 8.49 6.04
C ASP A 297 -45.61 7.30 6.12
N PRO A 298 -46.93 7.51 5.92
CA PRO A 298 -47.89 6.42 5.82
C PRO A 298 -47.66 5.59 4.55
N PRO A 299 -48.16 4.33 4.49
CA PRO A 299 -48.13 3.54 3.26
C PRO A 299 -48.69 4.30 2.06
N GLN A 300 -47.99 4.23 0.94
CA GLN A 300 -48.26 5.00 -0.27
C GLN A 300 -48.89 4.14 -1.38
N PRO A 301 -49.61 4.73 -2.35
CA PRO A 301 -50.06 4.04 -3.55
C PRO A 301 -48.90 3.35 -4.27
N SER A 302 -49.14 2.14 -4.77
CA SER A 302 -48.12 1.34 -5.47
C SER A 302 -48.25 1.52 -7.00
N LEU A 303 -47.12 1.64 -7.70
CA LEU A 303 -47.03 1.49 -9.17
C LEU A 303 -46.92 0.03 -9.62
N PHE A 304 -46.97 -0.92 -8.68
CA PHE A 304 -46.84 -2.34 -8.96
C PHE A 304 -48.14 -3.09 -8.66
N ALA A 305 -48.75 -3.67 -9.69
CA ALA A 305 -49.90 -4.55 -9.53
C ALA A 305 -49.49 -5.89 -8.87
N PRO A 306 -50.36 -6.54 -8.06
CA PRO A 306 -51.72 -6.15 -7.68
C PRO A 306 -51.77 -5.33 -6.37
N TYR A 307 -50.64 -4.78 -5.91
CA TYR A 307 -50.58 -4.08 -4.64
C TYR A 307 -51.29 -2.73 -4.74
N ALA A 308 -52.23 -2.45 -3.85
CA ALA A 308 -52.90 -1.14 -3.81
C ALA A 308 -52.03 -0.09 -3.09
N THR A 309 -51.44 -0.47 -1.95
CA THR A 309 -50.53 0.37 -1.16
C THR A 309 -49.38 -0.46 -0.62
N VAL A 310 -48.21 0.15 -0.49
CA VAL A 310 -46.97 -0.48 0.02
C VAL A 310 -46.21 0.52 0.91
N PRO A 311 -45.21 0.09 1.70
CA PRO A 311 -44.36 1.03 2.42
C PRO A 311 -43.69 2.01 1.45
N PRO A 312 -43.48 3.28 1.84
CA PRO A 312 -43.01 4.34 0.94
C PRO A 312 -41.78 3.99 0.08
N PRO A 313 -40.71 3.34 0.62
CA PRO A 313 -39.53 2.96 -0.17
C PRO A 313 -39.80 1.99 -1.33
N TYR A 314 -40.97 1.35 -1.35
CA TYR A 314 -41.35 0.32 -2.32
C TYR A 314 -42.53 0.75 -3.22
N SER A 315 -43.00 1.99 -3.08
CA SER A 315 -44.19 2.54 -3.76
C SER A 315 -44.03 2.72 -5.27
N GLY A 316 -42.82 3.02 -5.74
CA GLY A 316 -42.61 3.44 -7.13
C GLY A 316 -42.57 4.96 -7.30
N ILE A 317 -42.76 5.76 -6.24
CA ILE A 317 -42.45 7.19 -6.29
C ILE A 317 -40.94 7.34 -6.53
N GLY A 318 -40.55 7.94 -7.66
CA GLY A 318 -39.14 7.98 -8.06
C GLY A 318 -38.57 6.59 -8.42
N ALA A 319 -39.40 5.71 -8.99
CA ALA A 319 -39.07 4.33 -9.33
C ALA A 319 -37.66 4.18 -9.94
N LEU A 320 -36.84 3.32 -9.34
CA LEU A 320 -35.46 3.05 -9.77
C LEU A 320 -35.40 2.62 -11.25
N GLU A 321 -36.43 1.91 -11.71
CA GLU A 321 -36.59 1.49 -13.10
C GLU A 321 -36.55 2.67 -14.08
N ALA A 322 -37.17 3.80 -13.71
CA ALA A 322 -37.21 5.02 -14.51
C ALA A 322 -35.96 5.90 -14.33
N GLN A 323 -35.25 5.75 -13.21
CA GLN A 323 -34.16 6.67 -12.82
C GLN A 323 -32.85 6.42 -13.57
N GLN A 324 -32.46 5.16 -13.80
CA GLN A 324 -31.11 4.80 -14.27
C GLN A 324 -30.02 5.67 -13.60
N GLY A 325 -29.23 6.43 -14.35
CA GLY A 325 -28.18 7.30 -13.83
C GLY A 325 -28.64 8.46 -12.96
N GLY A 326 -29.94 8.78 -12.95
CA GLY A 326 -30.55 9.77 -12.07
C GLY A 326 -30.60 9.33 -10.61
N GLY A 327 -30.58 8.04 -10.31
CA GLY A 327 -30.70 7.61 -8.93
C GLY A 327 -30.87 6.11 -8.67
N ALA A 328 -30.64 5.24 -9.65
CA ALA A 328 -31.00 3.83 -9.54
C ALA A 328 -29.89 2.91 -9.02
N TYR A 329 -28.69 3.42 -8.73
CA TYR A 329 -27.61 2.57 -8.24
C TYR A 329 -27.89 2.02 -6.83
N VAL A 330 -27.53 0.76 -6.69
CA VAL A 330 -27.29 0.08 -5.42
C VAL A 330 -25.79 -0.19 -5.36
N SER A 331 -25.15 0.20 -4.25
CA SER A 331 -23.70 0.13 -4.06
C SER A 331 -23.36 -0.15 -2.59
N THR A 332 -22.08 -0.23 -2.27
CA THR A 332 -21.56 -0.40 -0.91
C THR A 332 -20.80 0.86 -0.50
N ALA A 333 -20.64 1.10 0.81
CA ALA A 333 -19.80 2.22 1.26
C ALA A 333 -18.36 2.07 0.72
N ILE A 334 -17.84 0.84 0.64
CA ILE A 334 -16.49 0.54 0.15
C ILE A 334 -16.34 0.94 -1.33
N ASP A 335 -17.25 0.51 -2.20
CA ASP A 335 -17.24 0.86 -3.63
C ASP A 335 -17.29 2.38 -3.83
N LEU A 336 -18.18 3.06 -3.11
CA LEU A 336 -18.28 4.52 -3.16
C LEU A 336 -17.03 5.23 -2.61
N ALA A 337 -16.33 4.63 -1.64
CA ALA A 337 -15.08 5.16 -1.11
C ALA A 337 -13.91 4.96 -2.10
N HIS A 338 -13.91 3.89 -2.91
CA HIS A 338 -12.99 3.76 -4.05
C HIS A 338 -13.28 4.82 -5.13
N PHE A 339 -14.55 5.04 -5.46
CA PHE A 339 -14.96 6.09 -6.41
C PHE A 339 -14.44 7.47 -6.00
N THR A 340 -14.69 7.89 -4.76
CA THR A 340 -14.21 9.18 -4.23
C THR A 340 -12.70 9.20 -4.02
N GLY A 341 -12.10 8.09 -3.60
CA GLY A 341 -10.65 7.96 -3.40
C GLY A 341 -9.86 8.11 -4.69
N ALA A 342 -10.37 7.58 -5.80
CA ALA A 342 -9.76 7.73 -7.12
C ALA A 342 -9.83 9.19 -7.62
N ILE A 343 -10.93 9.88 -7.33
CA ILE A 343 -11.08 11.32 -7.61
C ILE A 343 -10.12 12.14 -6.73
N ALA A 344 -10.12 11.90 -5.43
CA ALA A 344 -9.29 12.62 -4.45
C ALA A 344 -7.78 12.43 -4.71
N SER A 345 -7.37 11.26 -5.18
CA SER A 345 -5.97 10.96 -5.53
C SER A 345 -5.56 11.40 -6.93
N GLY A 346 -6.51 11.79 -7.79
CA GLY A 346 -6.27 12.04 -9.21
C GLY A 346 -5.86 10.78 -10.00
N ASN A 347 -6.04 9.59 -9.44
CA ASN A 347 -5.63 8.31 -10.03
C ASN A 347 -6.88 7.50 -10.45
N LEU A 348 -7.42 7.82 -11.64
CA LEU A 348 -8.54 7.10 -12.23
C LEU A 348 -8.02 6.03 -13.23
N PRO A 349 -8.19 4.72 -12.95
CA PRO A 349 -7.76 3.66 -13.85
C PRO A 349 -8.43 3.76 -15.22
N ASN A 350 -7.68 3.52 -16.30
CA ASN A 350 -8.13 3.63 -17.71
C ASN A 350 -8.47 5.04 -18.21
N PHE A 351 -8.06 6.08 -17.47
CA PHE A 351 -8.01 7.47 -17.93
C PHE A 351 -6.54 7.90 -18.06
N PRO A 352 -5.82 7.52 -19.15
CA PRO A 352 -4.39 7.82 -19.27
C PRO A 352 -4.15 9.33 -19.34
N SER A 353 -3.14 9.81 -18.62
CA SER A 353 -2.74 11.22 -18.59
C SER A 353 -2.33 11.74 -19.98
N ALA A 354 -3.29 12.20 -20.78
CA ALA A 354 -3.06 12.97 -21.99
C ALA A 354 -2.28 14.27 -21.66
N PRO A 355 -1.16 14.56 -22.33
CA PRO A 355 -0.34 15.75 -22.08
C PRO A 355 -1.04 17.08 -22.43
N ALA A 356 -2.24 17.05 -23.02
CA ALA A 356 -3.03 18.23 -23.34
C ALA A 356 -3.84 18.80 -22.16
N TYR A 357 -4.02 18.03 -21.07
CA TYR A 357 -4.77 18.46 -19.88
C TYR A 357 -3.96 18.20 -18.60
N PRO A 358 -3.09 19.13 -18.18
CA PRO A 358 -2.33 18.98 -16.94
C PRO A 358 -3.17 19.14 -15.65
N GLY A 359 -4.49 19.29 -15.74
CA GLY A 359 -5.40 19.46 -14.59
C GLY A 359 -6.67 18.61 -14.70
N TRP A 360 -6.55 17.31 -14.45
CA TRP A 360 -7.63 16.31 -14.51
C TRP A 360 -8.87 16.57 -13.62
N PRO A 361 -8.76 17.24 -12.46
CA PRO A 361 -9.94 17.78 -11.76
C PRO A 361 -10.75 18.77 -12.62
N GLN A 362 -10.14 19.45 -13.59
CA GLN A 362 -10.77 20.50 -14.41
C GLN A 362 -11.88 19.99 -15.33
N MET A 363 -11.83 18.72 -15.73
CA MET A 363 -12.93 18.10 -16.49
C MET A 363 -14.20 17.94 -15.65
N TYR A 364 -14.06 17.85 -14.31
CA TYR A 364 -15.19 17.84 -13.37
C TYR A 364 -15.52 19.25 -12.85
N TYR A 365 -14.57 20.20 -12.93
CA TYR A 365 -14.80 21.65 -12.77
C TYR A 365 -15.37 22.31 -14.03
N THR A 366 -16.33 21.71 -14.71
CA THR A 366 -17.09 22.44 -15.73
C THR A 366 -18.00 23.45 -15.04
N LEU A 367 -17.42 24.50 -14.45
CA LEU A 367 -18.09 25.77 -14.30
C LEU A 367 -18.53 26.19 -15.70
N SER A 368 -19.75 25.82 -16.07
CA SER A 368 -20.28 26.19 -17.37
C SER A 368 -20.47 27.70 -17.36
N THR A 369 -19.56 28.41 -18.03
CA THR A 369 -19.68 29.87 -18.24
C THR A 369 -20.94 30.27 -19.02
N ARG A 370 -21.69 29.28 -19.51
CA ARG A 370 -22.91 29.43 -20.30
C ARG A 370 -24.19 29.31 -19.48
N ILE A 371 -24.10 28.86 -18.21
CA ILE A 371 -25.26 28.62 -17.35
C ILE A 371 -25.27 29.66 -16.21
N PRO A 372 -26.44 30.23 -15.84
CA PRO A 372 -26.57 31.13 -14.71
C PRO A 372 -26.00 30.54 -13.42
N ALA A 373 -25.46 31.38 -12.55
CA ALA A 373 -25.03 30.96 -11.22
C ALA A 373 -26.22 30.35 -10.46
N TYR A 374 -26.02 29.15 -9.94
CA TYR A 374 -26.95 28.47 -9.04
C TYR A 374 -26.92 29.16 -7.66
N ASP A 375 -28.08 29.39 -7.05
CA ASP A 375 -28.20 30.03 -5.72
C ASP A 375 -27.83 29.07 -4.54
N GLY A 376 -27.05 28.01 -4.81
CA GLY A 376 -26.57 27.00 -3.87
C GLY A 376 -25.06 26.70 -4.02
N PRO A 377 -24.49 25.68 -3.32
CA PRO A 377 -23.15 25.19 -3.67
C PRO A 377 -23.19 24.83 -5.14
N ALA A 378 -22.26 25.35 -5.93
CA ALA A 378 -22.47 25.28 -7.36
C ALA A 378 -22.18 23.86 -7.88
N ASP A 379 -22.89 23.51 -8.95
CA ASP A 379 -22.95 22.14 -9.45
C ASP A 379 -21.93 21.94 -10.58
N GLY A 380 -21.27 20.78 -10.61
CA GLY A 380 -20.30 20.38 -11.64
C GLY A 380 -20.49 18.92 -12.02
N ALA A 381 -20.96 18.63 -13.24
CA ALA A 381 -21.09 17.27 -13.79
C ALA A 381 -21.68 16.20 -12.82
N GLY A 382 -22.70 16.58 -12.03
CA GLY A 382 -23.34 15.70 -11.03
C GLY A 382 -22.77 15.76 -9.60
N TRP A 383 -21.77 16.61 -9.35
CA TRP A 383 -21.18 16.92 -8.04
C TRP A 383 -21.60 18.30 -7.54
N ASP A 384 -21.63 18.44 -6.21
CA ASP A 384 -21.75 19.72 -5.52
C ASP A 384 -20.34 20.09 -5.02
N TYR A 385 -19.90 21.35 -5.14
CA TYR A 385 -18.54 21.76 -4.69
C TYR A 385 -18.55 22.77 -3.54
N VAL A 386 -17.58 22.62 -2.63
CA VAL A 386 -17.40 23.50 -1.46
C VAL A 386 -15.97 24.02 -1.39
N PRO A 387 -15.74 25.34 -1.20
CA PRO A 387 -14.41 25.92 -1.00
C PRO A 387 -13.65 25.25 0.16
N SER A 388 -12.32 25.16 0.05
CA SER A 388 -11.43 24.43 0.96
C SER A 388 -11.04 25.17 2.23
N ASP A 389 -11.80 26.15 2.71
CA ASP A 389 -11.47 26.95 3.91
C ASP A 389 -11.38 26.14 5.22
N VAL A 390 -11.46 24.81 5.12
CA VAL A 390 -11.29 23.80 6.16
C VAL A 390 -9.93 23.04 6.08
N VAL A 391 -9.07 23.22 5.04
CA VAL A 391 -7.82 22.43 4.88
C VAL A 391 -6.60 23.28 4.46
N ALA A 392 -5.42 22.98 5.03
CA ALA A 392 -4.26 23.88 5.03
C ALA A 392 -3.18 23.64 3.95
N VAL A 393 -3.23 22.61 3.10
CA VAL A 393 -2.19 22.42 2.06
C VAL A 393 -2.74 21.78 0.76
N PRO A 394 -2.65 22.48 -0.38
CA PRO A 394 -2.93 21.93 -1.71
C PRO A 394 -1.74 21.13 -2.30
N LEU A 395 -2.01 20.01 -2.97
CA LEU A 395 -1.13 19.20 -3.83
C LEU A 395 -0.97 19.73 -5.29
N LEU A 396 -1.90 20.51 -5.84
CA LEU A 396 -1.94 21.11 -7.18
C LEU A 396 -2.63 22.51 -7.17
N PRO A 397 -2.51 23.33 -8.23
CA PRO A 397 -3.05 24.71 -8.28
C PRO A 397 -4.60 24.83 -8.23
N TYR A 398 -5.33 23.72 -8.27
CA TYR A 398 -6.81 23.65 -8.31
C TYR A 398 -7.41 22.97 -7.07
N ASP A 399 -6.64 22.90 -5.99
CA ASP A 399 -6.90 22.10 -4.79
C ASP A 399 -7.68 22.83 -3.70
N ASN A 400 -8.48 23.80 -4.12
CA ASN A 400 -9.26 24.60 -3.18
C ASN A 400 -10.73 24.18 -3.10
N TYR A 401 -11.11 22.98 -3.55
CA TYR A 401 -12.48 22.50 -3.42
C TYR A 401 -12.55 21.02 -3.05
N ASN A 402 -13.55 20.70 -2.23
CA ASN A 402 -14.00 19.34 -1.97
C ASN A 402 -15.21 19.04 -2.87
N PHE A 403 -15.26 17.83 -3.42
CA PHE A 403 -16.41 17.34 -4.18
C PHE A 403 -17.32 16.56 -3.24
N ILE A 404 -18.59 16.89 -3.22
CA ILE A 404 -19.59 16.28 -2.34
C ILE A 404 -20.77 15.85 -3.19
N LYS A 405 -21.37 14.70 -2.88
CA LYS A 405 -22.70 14.42 -3.40
C LYS A 405 -23.55 13.65 -2.42
N ASP A 406 -24.76 14.15 -2.20
CA ASP A 406 -25.75 13.52 -1.35
C ASP A 406 -26.80 12.79 -2.16
N GLY A 407 -27.39 11.78 -1.53
CA GLY A 407 -28.48 11.00 -2.09
C GLY A 407 -29.50 10.68 -1.03
N GLY A 408 -30.76 10.99 -1.32
CA GLY A 408 -31.91 10.61 -0.50
C GLY A 408 -33.02 9.97 -1.32
N TYR A 409 -33.61 8.92 -0.76
CA TYR A 409 -34.96 8.46 -1.08
C TYR A 409 -35.70 8.20 0.23
N GLN A 410 -37.01 7.98 0.13
CA GLN A 410 -37.72 7.31 1.20
C GLN A 410 -37.02 5.97 1.48
N GLY A 411 -36.55 5.80 2.71
CA GLY A 411 -35.84 4.62 3.20
C GLY A 411 -34.34 4.57 2.94
N THR A 412 -33.70 5.59 2.36
CA THR A 412 -32.23 5.64 2.29
C THR A 412 -31.68 7.07 2.30
N VAL A 413 -30.53 7.25 2.96
CA VAL A 413 -29.74 8.48 2.89
C VAL A 413 -28.26 8.12 2.71
N SER A 414 -27.56 8.88 1.88
CA SER A 414 -26.18 8.61 1.50
C SER A 414 -25.42 9.90 1.21
N SER A 415 -24.11 9.87 1.40
CA SER A 415 -23.21 10.93 0.94
C SER A 415 -21.84 10.36 0.57
N VAL A 416 -21.21 11.02 -0.39
CA VAL A 416 -19.84 10.76 -0.80
C VAL A 416 -19.05 12.07 -0.84
N VAL A 417 -17.79 12.02 -0.40
CA VAL A 417 -16.90 13.19 -0.40
C VAL A 417 -15.53 12.81 -0.94
N ALA A 418 -15.00 13.59 -1.89
CA ALA A 418 -13.62 13.53 -2.32
C ALA A 418 -12.93 14.84 -1.95
N THR A 419 -11.85 14.76 -1.16
CA THR A 419 -11.13 15.93 -0.68
C THR A 419 -9.88 16.20 -1.51
N ALA A 420 -9.47 17.47 -1.58
CA ALA A 420 -8.30 17.89 -2.36
C ALA A 420 -6.97 17.29 -1.85
N ASP A 421 -6.92 16.87 -0.58
CA ASP A 421 -5.73 16.29 0.04
C ASP A 421 -5.69 14.74 0.01
N GLY A 422 -6.60 14.13 -0.76
CA GLY A 422 -6.50 12.72 -1.13
C GLY A 422 -7.38 11.76 -0.32
N TYR A 423 -8.35 12.24 0.46
CA TYR A 423 -9.32 11.39 1.14
C TYR A 423 -10.59 11.19 0.32
N GLY A 424 -11.08 9.95 0.28
CA GLY A 424 -12.42 9.61 -0.18
C GLY A 424 -13.26 9.12 0.99
N PHE A 425 -14.47 9.65 1.13
CA PHE A 425 -15.43 9.24 2.15
C PHE A 425 -16.72 8.76 1.50
N ALA A 426 -17.34 7.76 2.09
CA ALA A 426 -18.67 7.33 1.73
C ALA A 426 -19.45 6.89 2.97
N ALA A 427 -20.72 7.28 3.05
CA ALA A 427 -21.65 6.86 4.07
C ALA A 427 -23.01 6.56 3.42
N VAL A 428 -23.62 5.42 3.75
CA VAL A 428 -24.90 4.99 3.19
C VAL A 428 -25.74 4.34 4.30
N PHE A 429 -27.02 4.69 4.40
CA PHE A 429 -27.93 4.25 5.47
C PHE A 429 -29.25 3.76 4.88
N ASN A 430 -29.86 2.74 5.49
CA ASN A 430 -31.10 2.11 5.00
C ASN A 430 -32.37 2.64 5.70
N GLY A 431 -32.38 3.92 6.06
CA GLY A 431 -33.57 4.57 6.60
C GLY A 431 -33.64 6.05 6.29
N GLY A 432 -34.80 6.64 6.56
CA GLY A 432 -35.07 8.07 6.40
C GLY A 432 -36.36 8.33 5.60
N ASP A 433 -36.91 9.52 5.73
CA ASP A 433 -38.12 9.98 5.05
C ASP A 433 -37.83 10.95 3.89
N ASN A 434 -36.57 10.93 3.42
CA ASN A 434 -36.02 11.89 2.46
C ASN A 434 -35.98 13.36 2.93
N THR A 435 -36.31 13.65 4.20
CA THR A 435 -36.10 14.95 4.85
C THR A 435 -34.87 14.98 5.74
N ALA A 436 -34.35 13.80 6.09
CA ALA A 436 -33.08 13.65 6.77
C ALA A 436 -31.97 14.36 5.98
N PRO A 437 -31.20 15.27 6.60
CA PRO A 437 -30.06 15.88 5.93
C PRO A 437 -29.04 14.80 5.56
N GLY A 438 -28.27 15.07 4.51
CA GLY A 438 -27.19 14.18 4.14
C GLY A 438 -26.14 14.05 5.26
N PRO A 439 -25.40 12.93 5.32
CA PRO A 439 -24.42 12.68 6.36
C PRO A 439 -23.13 13.53 6.25
N GLU A 440 -22.89 14.25 5.16
CA GLU A 440 -21.72 15.11 4.95
C GLU A 440 -21.52 16.16 6.05
N GLY A 441 -22.56 16.92 6.39
CA GLY A 441 -22.47 17.97 7.40
C GLY A 441 -22.40 17.44 8.85
N GLN A 442 -22.89 16.21 9.09
CA GLN A 442 -23.04 15.66 10.44
C GLN A 442 -22.03 14.54 10.79
N ILE A 443 -21.53 13.82 9.79
CA ILE A 443 -20.57 12.71 9.96
C ILE A 443 -19.17 13.14 9.53
N PHE A 444 -19.05 13.77 8.36
CA PHE A 444 -17.74 14.13 7.82
C PHE A 444 -17.22 15.46 8.40
N TRP A 445 -18.07 16.50 8.53
CA TRP A 445 -17.67 17.86 8.90
C TRP A 445 -18.15 18.48 10.24
N PRO A 446 -18.66 17.76 11.26
CA PRO A 446 -19.25 18.43 12.43
C PRO A 446 -18.23 19.30 13.19
N GLY A 447 -18.33 20.63 13.05
CA GLY A 447 -17.71 21.63 13.93
C GLY A 447 -16.19 21.84 13.84
N CYS A 448 -15.51 21.47 12.74
CA CYS A 448 -14.05 21.62 12.60
C CYS A 448 -13.52 23.06 12.59
N ASN A 449 -14.38 24.06 12.43
CA ASN A 449 -14.08 25.49 12.56
C ASN A 449 -15.34 26.14 13.15
N THR A 450 -15.36 26.72 14.37
CA THR A 450 -16.55 27.51 14.77
C THR A 450 -16.21 28.81 15.47
N PRO A 451 -16.96 29.89 15.20
CA PRO A 451 -17.10 31.00 16.13
C PRO A 451 -18.50 31.01 16.81
N ALA A 452 -18.81 29.95 17.59
CA ALA A 452 -19.75 29.88 18.76
C ALA A 452 -21.28 30.15 18.60
N PRO A 453 -22.16 29.79 19.58
CA PRO A 453 -21.97 29.04 20.84
C PRO A 453 -22.82 27.73 20.99
N GLU A 454 -22.22 26.73 21.64
CA GLU A 454 -22.80 25.47 22.21
C GLU A 454 -23.00 24.22 21.33
N PRO A 455 -22.51 23.05 21.80
CA PRO A 455 -21.22 22.78 22.42
C PRO A 455 -20.26 22.17 21.39
N ALA A 456 -19.06 22.73 21.35
CA ALA A 456 -17.91 22.08 20.73
C ALA A 456 -17.82 20.62 21.21
N ALA A 457 -17.66 19.68 20.28
CA ALA A 457 -16.98 18.43 20.58
C ALA A 457 -15.53 18.81 20.94
N LYS A 458 -15.30 19.12 22.22
CA LYS A 458 -14.01 19.55 22.79
C LYS A 458 -12.86 18.53 22.60
N ASN A 459 -13.11 17.42 21.90
CA ASN A 459 -12.25 16.23 21.90
C ASN A 459 -11.85 15.69 20.50
N GLY A 460 -12.26 16.29 19.37
CA GLY A 460 -11.85 15.82 18.03
C GLY A 460 -12.73 14.70 17.43
N ASP A 461 -14.03 14.74 17.69
CA ASP A 461 -14.99 13.69 17.36
C ASP A 461 -15.68 13.90 15.99
N CYS A 462 -14.91 13.84 14.89
CA CYS A 462 -15.48 13.74 13.54
C CYS A 462 -14.62 12.87 12.62
N ALA A 463 -15.23 12.29 11.56
CA ALA A 463 -14.54 11.33 10.70
C ALA A 463 -13.32 11.93 9.97
N LEU A 464 -13.40 13.19 9.55
CA LEU A 464 -12.26 13.90 8.98
C LEU A 464 -11.10 14.05 9.95
N GLN A 465 -11.35 14.63 11.12
CA GLN A 465 -10.30 14.92 12.08
C GLN A 465 -9.65 13.63 12.59
N ALA A 466 -10.45 12.57 12.77
CA ALA A 466 -9.96 11.23 13.09
C ALA A 466 -9.01 10.71 12.00
N ALA A 467 -9.37 10.86 10.72
CA ALA A 467 -8.56 10.46 9.59
C ALA A 467 -7.24 11.28 9.47
N TYR A 468 -7.27 12.58 9.77
CA TYR A 468 -6.08 13.44 9.82
C TYR A 468 -5.15 13.13 10.99
N ASN A 469 -5.71 12.96 12.19
CA ASN A 469 -4.94 12.61 13.38
C ASN A 469 -4.20 11.28 13.21
N HIS A 470 -4.76 10.36 12.41
CA HIS A 470 -4.12 9.10 12.03
C HIS A 470 -2.94 9.32 11.06
N ALA A 471 -3.11 10.14 10.01
CA ALA A 471 -2.07 10.43 9.02
C ALA A 471 -0.80 11.09 9.60
N ALA A 472 -0.95 11.88 10.67
CA ALA A 472 0.17 12.53 11.35
C ALA A 472 1.12 11.55 12.08
N LYS A 473 0.72 10.28 12.28
CA LYS A 473 1.46 9.28 13.07
C LYS A 473 2.34 8.30 12.27
N GLN A 474 2.55 8.50 10.96
CA GLN A 474 3.37 7.66 10.05
C GLN A 474 3.06 6.14 10.04
N ALA A 475 2.33 5.65 9.03
CA ALA A 475 2.58 4.37 8.32
C ALA A 475 1.55 4.17 7.16
N TRP A 476 1.90 4.62 5.95
CA TRP A 476 1.05 4.60 4.74
C TRP A 476 0.94 3.23 4.03
N ASN A 477 0.90 2.11 4.76
CA ASN A 477 0.97 0.78 4.15
C ASN A 477 -0.23 -0.13 4.44
N MET A 478 -1.26 0.36 5.13
CA MET A 478 -2.46 -0.44 5.39
C MET A 478 -3.47 -0.22 4.27
N ASP A 479 -3.72 -1.28 3.51
CA ASP A 479 -4.81 -1.34 2.54
C ASP A 479 -5.72 -2.51 2.94
N LEU A 480 -6.93 -2.19 3.39
CA LEU A 480 -7.93 -3.15 3.84
C LEU A 480 -8.68 -3.80 2.66
N THR A 481 -8.46 -3.35 1.42
CA THR A 481 -9.16 -3.86 0.22
C THR A 481 -9.11 -5.39 0.08
N PRO A 482 -7.97 -6.08 0.31
CA PRO A 482 -7.90 -7.54 0.21
C PRO A 482 -8.83 -8.29 1.18
N GLN A 483 -9.21 -7.67 2.29
CA GLN A 483 -10.13 -8.28 3.26
C GLN A 483 -11.56 -8.35 2.73
N TYR A 484 -11.92 -7.44 1.83
CA TYR A 484 -13.27 -7.29 1.30
C TYR A 484 -13.44 -7.79 -0.14
N SER A 485 -12.34 -8.01 -0.89
CA SER A 485 -12.34 -8.57 -2.25
C SER A 485 -12.68 -10.08 -2.34
N GLN A 486 -13.30 -10.62 -1.31
CA GLN A 486 -13.55 -12.05 -1.12
C GLN A 486 -14.91 -12.48 -1.69
N ALA A 487 -14.99 -13.69 -2.26
CA ALA A 487 -16.19 -14.18 -2.92
C ALA A 487 -17.15 -14.90 -1.96
N TYR A 488 -18.45 -14.73 -2.19
CA TYR A 488 -19.51 -15.53 -1.56
C TYR A 488 -19.83 -16.75 -2.41
N SER A 489 -20.09 -17.89 -1.77
CA SER A 489 -20.69 -19.03 -2.46
C SER A 489 -22.15 -18.74 -2.85
N ALA A 490 -22.70 -19.54 -3.76
CA ALA A 490 -24.13 -19.51 -4.04
C ALA A 490 -24.95 -19.85 -2.78
N TRP A 491 -26.18 -19.36 -2.72
CA TRP A 491 -27.17 -19.76 -1.70
C TRP A 491 -27.59 -21.21 -1.94
N MET A 492 -27.43 -22.06 -0.92
CA MET A 492 -27.73 -23.50 -0.94
C MET A 492 -28.73 -23.84 0.16
N ASP A 493 -29.53 -24.90 0.02
CA ASP A 493 -30.32 -25.38 1.15
C ASP A 493 -29.42 -25.99 2.25
N ALA A 494 -30.00 -26.32 3.40
CA ALA A 494 -29.22 -26.84 4.53
C ALA A 494 -28.43 -28.13 4.21
N ALA A 495 -28.94 -29.00 3.34
CA ALA A 495 -28.32 -30.29 3.03
C ALA A 495 -27.19 -30.13 1.99
N ASP A 496 -27.45 -29.34 0.96
CA ASP A 496 -26.46 -28.99 -0.06
C ASP A 496 -25.32 -28.18 0.57
N PHE A 497 -25.63 -27.24 1.46
CA PHE A 497 -24.62 -26.44 2.13
C PHE A 497 -23.73 -27.27 3.06
N ALA A 498 -24.31 -28.23 3.80
CA ALA A 498 -23.53 -29.14 4.63
C ALA A 498 -22.57 -30.01 3.79
N THR A 499 -23.03 -30.45 2.61
CA THR A 499 -22.21 -31.20 1.65
C THR A 499 -21.08 -30.34 1.09
N TYR A 500 -21.38 -29.10 0.72
CA TYR A 500 -20.42 -28.12 0.23
C TYR A 500 -19.33 -27.82 1.27
N LEU A 501 -19.71 -27.52 2.52
CA LEU A 501 -18.75 -27.29 3.60
C LEU A 501 -17.87 -28.51 3.90
N ALA A 502 -18.40 -29.72 3.79
CA ALA A 502 -17.61 -30.94 3.94
C ALA A 502 -16.56 -31.08 2.83
N ALA A 503 -16.91 -30.70 1.60
CA ALA A 503 -15.98 -30.69 0.47
C ALA A 503 -14.87 -29.63 0.66
N GLU A 504 -15.22 -28.40 1.02
CA GLU A 504 -14.23 -27.32 1.27
C GLU A 504 -13.29 -27.67 2.44
N LYS A 505 -13.83 -28.25 3.52
CA LYS A 505 -13.01 -28.77 4.62
C LYS A 505 -12.00 -29.83 4.17
N SER A 506 -12.37 -30.66 3.19
CA SER A 506 -11.46 -31.68 2.64
C SER A 506 -10.36 -31.10 1.75
N SER A 507 -10.60 -29.93 1.13
CA SER A 507 -9.62 -29.20 0.32
C SER A 507 -8.75 -28.23 1.13
N GLY A 508 -8.99 -28.07 2.43
CA GLY A 508 -8.27 -27.13 3.29
C GLY A 508 -8.77 -25.68 3.19
N SER A 509 -9.86 -25.45 2.45
CA SER A 509 -10.55 -24.17 2.36
C SER A 509 -11.58 -24.04 3.46
N TYR A 510 -11.56 -22.92 4.17
CA TYR A 510 -12.53 -22.65 5.23
C TYR A 510 -13.25 -21.33 4.94
N PRO A 511 -14.59 -21.30 4.99
CA PRO A 511 -15.28 -20.03 5.00
C PRO A 511 -14.93 -19.32 6.30
N TRP A 512 -14.48 -18.08 6.19
CA TRP A 512 -14.27 -17.24 7.36
C TRP A 512 -15.58 -16.62 7.85
N ARG A 513 -16.65 -16.70 7.04
CA ARG A 513 -17.99 -16.25 7.39
C ARG A 513 -19.06 -17.14 6.78
N LEU A 514 -20.16 -17.31 7.50
CA LEU A 514 -21.34 -18.08 7.09
C LEU A 514 -22.58 -17.17 7.18
N GLU A 515 -23.40 -17.21 6.15
CA GLU A 515 -24.69 -16.52 6.12
C GLU A 515 -25.85 -17.52 6.02
N GLY A 516 -26.98 -17.16 6.61
CA GLY A 516 -28.24 -17.89 6.51
C GLY A 516 -29.38 -16.93 6.21
N ARG A 517 -30.30 -17.31 5.35
CA ARG A 517 -31.55 -16.57 5.08
C ARG A 517 -32.74 -17.50 5.05
N THR A 518 -33.92 -16.95 5.33
CA THR A 518 -35.19 -17.65 5.16
C THR A 518 -35.87 -17.12 3.89
N VAL A 519 -36.13 -18.00 2.94
CA VAL A 519 -36.84 -17.66 1.69
C VAL A 519 -38.22 -18.29 1.72
N THR A 520 -39.23 -17.53 1.31
CA THR A 520 -40.59 -18.06 1.15
C THR A 520 -40.72 -18.65 -0.26
N SER A 521 -40.98 -19.96 -0.35
CA SER A 521 -41.27 -20.66 -1.62
C SER A 521 -42.68 -21.25 -1.54
N GLY A 522 -43.63 -20.60 -2.22
CA GLY A 522 -45.06 -20.93 -2.09
C GLY A 522 -45.57 -20.70 -0.66
N SER A 523 -46.15 -21.73 -0.03
CA SER A 523 -46.62 -21.69 1.36
C SER A 523 -45.58 -22.14 2.40
N SER A 524 -44.35 -22.46 1.99
CA SER A 524 -43.31 -23.04 2.86
C SER A 524 -42.11 -22.10 3.00
N GLN A 525 -41.57 -21.98 4.20
CA GLN A 525 -40.29 -21.31 4.45
C GLN A 525 -39.14 -22.30 4.26
N VAL A 526 -38.12 -21.91 3.50
CA VAL A 526 -36.91 -22.69 3.25
C VAL A 526 -35.71 -21.90 3.75
N TYR A 527 -34.83 -22.56 4.51
CA TYR A 527 -33.57 -21.98 4.94
C TYR A 527 -32.50 -22.19 3.89
N GLN A 528 -31.81 -21.13 3.52
CA GLN A 528 -30.66 -21.17 2.63
C GLN A 528 -29.43 -20.62 3.33
N TYR A 529 -28.27 -21.11 2.93
CA TYR A 529 -26.98 -20.83 3.55
C TYR A 529 -25.89 -20.65 2.50
N ARG A 530 -24.86 -19.91 2.86
CA ARG A 530 -23.66 -19.73 2.03
C ARG A 530 -22.47 -19.35 2.89
N GLY A 531 -21.26 -19.50 2.34
CA GLY A 531 -20.02 -19.08 2.98
C GLY A 531 -19.32 -17.98 2.21
N ARG A 532 -18.56 -17.14 2.92
CA ARG A 532 -17.59 -16.22 2.33
C ARG A 532 -16.19 -16.83 2.46
N PHE A 533 -15.46 -16.83 1.35
CA PHE A 533 -14.19 -17.52 1.24
C PHE A 533 -13.10 -16.56 0.79
N ALA A 534 -11.88 -16.79 1.27
CA ALA A 534 -10.70 -16.18 0.65
C ALA A 534 -10.68 -16.56 -0.84
N PRO A 535 -10.26 -15.64 -1.73
CA PRO A 535 -10.15 -15.97 -3.14
C PRO A 535 -9.27 -17.22 -3.25
N PRO A 536 -9.68 -18.24 -4.03
CA PRO A 536 -8.77 -19.31 -4.35
C PRO A 536 -7.56 -18.69 -5.05
N ALA A 537 -6.40 -18.70 -4.39
CA ALA A 537 -5.17 -18.26 -5.01
C ALA A 537 -5.00 -19.04 -6.31
N ALA A 538 -4.91 -18.33 -7.44
CA ALA A 538 -4.52 -18.95 -8.69
C ALA A 538 -3.16 -19.64 -8.45
N SER A 539 -3.18 -20.97 -8.46
CA SER A 539 -2.03 -21.88 -8.40
C SER A 539 -1.11 -21.81 -7.17
N VAL A 540 -1.34 -22.63 -6.15
CA VAL A 540 -0.25 -23.36 -5.45
C VAL A 540 -0.72 -24.77 -5.08
N GLN A 541 -0.33 -25.76 -5.90
CA GLN A 541 -0.09 -27.11 -5.42
C GLN A 541 1.33 -27.15 -4.86
N THR A 542 1.51 -27.44 -3.56
CA THR A 542 2.37 -28.52 -3.02
C THR A 542 2.71 -28.34 -1.52
N ALA A 543 2.39 -29.41 -0.78
CA ALA A 543 3.14 -30.07 0.31
C ALA A 543 3.57 -29.34 1.60
N GLY A 544 3.23 -29.97 2.74
CA GLY A 544 4.04 -29.94 3.96
C GLY A 544 3.22 -29.76 5.25
N ALA A 545 3.09 -30.82 6.04
CA ALA A 545 2.27 -30.87 7.24
C ALA A 545 2.70 -29.89 8.36
N LEU A 546 1.76 -29.04 8.77
CA LEU A 546 1.41 -28.85 10.18
C LEU A 546 -0.12 -28.89 10.23
N SER A 547 -0.68 -29.87 10.93
CA SER A 547 -2.13 -30.01 11.11
C SER A 547 -2.66 -28.80 11.88
N PRO A 548 -3.44 -27.88 11.29
CA PRO A 548 -4.18 -26.92 12.08
C PRO A 548 -5.28 -27.70 12.80
N ALA A 549 -5.61 -27.33 14.04
CA ALA A 549 -6.92 -27.67 14.55
C ALA A 549 -7.94 -27.02 13.60
N PRO A 550 -8.82 -27.78 12.93
CA PRO A 550 -9.82 -27.16 12.04
C PRO A 550 -10.71 -26.23 12.88
N PRO A 551 -11.14 -25.07 12.36
CA PRO A 551 -12.15 -24.26 13.02
C PRO A 551 -13.33 -25.16 13.40
N GLN A 552 -13.79 -25.03 14.65
CA GLN A 552 -14.95 -25.78 15.15
C GLN A 552 -16.19 -25.15 14.53
N PHE A 553 -17.14 -25.97 14.07
CA PHE A 553 -18.40 -25.52 13.52
C PHE A 553 -19.53 -26.27 14.24
N VAL A 554 -20.52 -25.53 14.72
CA VAL A 554 -21.77 -26.13 15.19
C VAL A 554 -22.90 -25.48 14.42
N TYR A 555 -23.68 -26.30 13.71
CA TYR A 555 -24.66 -25.82 12.75
C TYR A 555 -26.02 -26.49 12.95
N GLY A 556 -27.09 -25.68 12.95
CA GLY A 556 -28.47 -26.14 13.04
C GLY A 556 -28.76 -26.94 14.32
N GLN A 557 -28.04 -26.68 15.42
CA GLN A 557 -28.14 -27.48 16.63
C GLN A 557 -29.02 -26.82 17.70
N SER A 558 -29.46 -27.60 18.68
CA SER A 558 -30.17 -27.10 19.85
C SER A 558 -29.29 -26.14 20.68
N CYS A 559 -29.92 -25.23 21.43
CA CYS A 559 -29.23 -24.33 22.36
C CYS A 559 -28.25 -25.08 23.28
N SER A 560 -28.66 -26.22 23.84
CA SER A 560 -27.83 -27.02 24.76
C SER A 560 -26.58 -27.58 24.10
N THR A 561 -26.69 -27.95 22.81
CA THR A 561 -25.56 -28.48 22.04
C THR A 561 -24.54 -27.38 21.75
N VAL A 562 -25.01 -26.20 21.34
CA VAL A 562 -24.14 -25.04 21.09
C VAL A 562 -23.50 -24.53 22.38
N LEU A 563 -24.28 -24.45 23.46
CA LEU A 563 -23.76 -24.09 24.77
C LEU A 563 -22.63 -25.04 25.19
N SER A 564 -22.87 -26.35 25.13
CA SER A 564 -21.86 -27.38 25.46
C SER A 564 -20.59 -27.23 24.62
N ALA A 565 -20.74 -26.94 23.32
CA ALA A 565 -19.61 -26.70 22.43
C ALA A 565 -18.82 -25.45 22.83
N ILE A 566 -19.49 -24.36 23.19
CA ILE A 566 -18.86 -23.12 23.70
C ILE A 566 -18.11 -23.39 25.01
N GLN A 567 -18.68 -24.15 25.95
CA GLN A 567 -17.97 -24.48 27.21
C GLN A 567 -16.73 -25.34 26.96
N SER A 568 -16.78 -26.20 25.94
CA SER A 568 -15.69 -27.12 25.60
C SER A 568 -14.56 -26.48 24.76
N ALA A 569 -14.84 -25.37 24.07
CA ALA A 569 -13.89 -24.71 23.16
C ALA A 569 -12.74 -23.96 23.89
N GLY A 570 -12.85 -23.73 25.21
CA GLY A 570 -11.87 -23.00 26.01
C GLY A 570 -11.87 -21.49 25.76
N ALA A 571 -11.33 -20.69 26.70
CA ALA A 571 -11.35 -19.21 26.62
C ALA A 571 -10.49 -18.62 25.48
N SER A 572 -9.67 -19.44 24.81
CA SER A 572 -8.70 -19.05 23.78
C SER A 572 -9.22 -19.20 22.34
N THR A 573 -10.41 -19.75 22.17
CA THR A 573 -11.05 -19.97 20.87
C THR A 573 -12.29 -19.08 20.83
N PRO A 574 -12.23 -17.86 20.29
CA PRO A 574 -13.40 -16.99 20.30
C PRO A 574 -14.46 -17.54 19.36
N LEU A 575 -15.67 -17.08 19.62
CA LEU A 575 -16.80 -17.28 18.75
C LEU A 575 -16.76 -16.19 17.66
N ALA A 576 -16.41 -16.55 16.42
CA ALA A 576 -16.40 -15.66 15.26
C ALA A 576 -17.81 -15.26 14.80
N SER A 577 -18.78 -16.16 14.96
CA SER A 577 -20.19 -15.82 14.78
C SER A 577 -21.06 -16.73 15.63
N LEU A 578 -22.14 -16.17 16.18
CA LEU A 578 -23.21 -16.90 16.83
C LEU A 578 -24.54 -16.38 16.31
N GLN A 579 -25.23 -17.21 15.54
CA GLN A 579 -26.52 -16.89 14.95
C GLN A 579 -27.59 -17.80 15.54
N ARG A 580 -28.80 -17.25 15.72
CA ARG A 580 -29.98 -17.99 16.16
C ARG A 580 -31.05 -17.87 15.09
N PHE A 581 -31.61 -19.00 14.69
CA PHE A 581 -32.71 -19.10 13.73
C PHE A 581 -33.93 -19.69 14.42
N TYR A 582 -35.13 -19.15 14.15
CA TYR A 582 -36.38 -19.76 14.62
C TYR A 582 -36.88 -20.75 13.58
N ASP A 583 -36.78 -22.04 13.87
CA ASP A 583 -37.34 -23.10 13.05
C ASP A 583 -38.86 -23.16 13.25
N THR A 584 -39.61 -22.63 12.28
CA THR A 584 -41.07 -22.61 12.25
C THR A 584 -41.71 -24.00 12.14
N GLY A 585 -41.00 -24.99 11.58
CA GLY A 585 -41.47 -26.37 11.47
C GLY A 585 -41.44 -27.10 12.81
N SER A 586 -40.30 -27.06 13.49
CA SER A 586 -40.15 -27.63 14.84
C SER A 586 -40.67 -26.71 15.96
N LYS A 587 -41.02 -25.46 15.63
CA LYS A 587 -41.37 -24.37 16.57
C LYS A 587 -40.29 -24.14 17.64
N SER A 588 -39.02 -24.33 17.28
CA SER A 588 -37.89 -24.25 18.20
C SER A 588 -36.77 -23.38 17.63
N TYR A 589 -35.87 -22.88 18.48
CA TYR A 589 -34.70 -22.14 18.02
C TYR A 589 -33.54 -23.10 17.74
N VAL A 590 -32.90 -22.93 16.58
CA VAL A 590 -31.63 -23.59 16.24
C VAL A 590 -30.51 -22.55 16.21
N TYR A 591 -29.31 -23.00 16.56
CA TYR A 591 -28.17 -22.15 16.80
C TYR A 591 -27.01 -22.56 15.90
N GLN A 592 -26.29 -21.56 15.41
CA GLN A 592 -25.09 -21.71 14.62
C GLN A 592 -23.96 -20.96 15.28
N ALA A 593 -22.84 -21.63 15.48
CA ALA A 593 -21.64 -21.09 16.08
C ALA A 593 -20.45 -21.39 15.16
N VAL A 594 -19.72 -20.35 14.78
CA VAL A 594 -18.43 -20.44 14.10
C VAL A 594 -17.39 -19.92 15.09
N TRP A 595 -16.32 -20.67 15.28
CA TRP A 595 -15.17 -20.20 16.02
C TRP A 595 -14.12 -19.77 15.00
N SER A 596 -13.58 -18.54 15.12
CA SER A 596 -12.39 -18.22 14.33
C SER A 596 -11.31 -19.17 14.81
N GLY A 597 -10.44 -19.64 13.91
CA GLY A 597 -9.22 -20.30 14.34
C GLY A 597 -8.56 -19.50 15.47
N ASN A 598 -7.93 -20.21 16.40
CA ASN A 598 -7.46 -19.70 17.69
C ASN A 598 -7.01 -18.24 17.62
N LEU A 599 -7.53 -17.37 18.49
CA LEU A 599 -7.10 -15.97 18.46
C LEU A 599 -5.65 -15.86 18.88
N PRO A 600 -4.90 -14.94 18.27
CA PRO A 600 -3.63 -14.60 18.84
C PRO A 600 -3.86 -13.88 20.17
N THR A 601 -3.04 -14.25 21.13
CA THR A 601 -2.92 -13.60 22.45
C THR A 601 -1.60 -12.85 22.57
N HIS A 602 -0.62 -13.23 21.74
CA HIS A 602 0.69 -12.61 21.68
C HIS A 602 1.33 -12.88 20.32
N PHE A 603 2.39 -12.14 20.01
CA PHE A 603 3.30 -12.51 18.95
C PHE A 603 4.50 -13.26 19.51
N THR A 604 5.05 -14.14 18.70
CA THR A 604 6.44 -14.57 18.84
C THR A 604 7.25 -13.94 17.73
N VAL A 605 8.43 -13.46 18.08
CA VAL A 605 9.38 -12.87 17.12
C VAL A 605 10.61 -13.76 17.12
N SER A 606 10.75 -14.55 16.06
CA SER A 606 11.92 -15.41 15.86
C SER A 606 12.97 -14.65 15.06
N ALA A 607 14.08 -14.32 15.70
CA ALA A 607 15.22 -13.64 15.12
C ALA A 607 16.50 -14.48 15.36
N PRO A 608 17.56 -14.30 14.57
CA PRO A 608 18.83 -15.00 14.80
C PRO A 608 19.43 -14.61 16.16
N ALA A 609 20.13 -15.54 16.80
CA ALA A 609 20.77 -15.32 18.10
C ALA A 609 21.92 -14.28 18.04
N SER A 610 22.47 -14.05 16.85
CA SER A 610 23.52 -13.06 16.60
C SER A 610 23.32 -12.40 15.24
N ALA A 611 23.78 -11.16 15.11
CA ALA A 611 23.78 -10.40 13.86
C ALA A 611 25.04 -9.52 13.79
N THR A 612 25.47 -9.18 12.58
CA THR A 612 26.56 -8.22 12.37
C THR A 612 25.98 -6.84 12.17
N ALA A 613 26.51 -5.84 12.89
CA ALA A 613 26.07 -4.45 12.74
C ALA A 613 26.17 -3.99 11.27
N GLY A 614 25.11 -3.38 10.74
CA GLY A 614 25.03 -2.88 9.37
C GLY A 614 24.55 -3.90 8.33
N THR A 615 24.44 -5.19 8.69
CA THR A 615 23.98 -6.24 7.78
C THR A 615 22.50 -6.55 8.01
N ALA A 616 21.71 -6.67 6.93
CA ALA A 616 20.31 -7.07 7.01
C ALA A 616 20.17 -8.56 7.35
N PHE A 617 19.17 -8.90 8.17
CA PHE A 617 18.79 -10.28 8.47
C PHE A 617 17.27 -10.43 8.51
N ASN A 618 16.81 -11.66 8.33
CA ASN A 618 15.39 -11.97 8.37
C ASN A 618 14.94 -12.37 9.78
N PHE A 619 13.74 -11.97 10.14
CA PHE A 619 13.04 -12.43 11.33
C PHE A 619 11.59 -12.76 10.99
N THR A 620 10.98 -13.66 11.76
CA THR A 620 9.61 -14.11 11.55
C THR A 620 8.75 -13.67 12.72
N VAL A 621 7.58 -13.13 12.42
CA VAL A 621 6.52 -12.89 13.40
C VAL A 621 5.44 -13.93 13.23
N THR A 622 5.07 -14.58 14.32
CA THR A 622 3.96 -15.54 14.36
C THR A 622 2.98 -15.13 15.45
N ALA A 623 1.73 -14.96 15.08
CA ALA A 623 0.60 -14.74 15.97
C ALA A 623 0.23 -16.07 16.62
N LEU A 624 0.34 -16.15 17.96
CA LEU A 624 0.09 -17.38 18.71
C LEU A 624 -1.06 -17.23 19.70
N ASP A 625 -1.84 -18.29 19.84
CA ASP A 625 -2.87 -18.40 20.89
C ASP A 625 -2.26 -18.60 22.28
N SER A 626 -3.10 -18.63 23.32
CA SER A 626 -2.65 -18.82 24.71
C SER A 626 -1.98 -20.18 24.97
N SER A 627 -2.18 -21.14 24.06
CA SER A 627 -1.62 -22.49 24.12
C SER A 627 -0.35 -22.62 23.28
N GLY A 628 0.10 -21.55 22.62
CA GLY A 628 1.30 -21.51 21.79
C GLY A 628 1.12 -22.01 20.36
N ASN A 629 -0.11 -22.20 19.86
CA ASN A 629 -0.35 -22.60 18.47
C ASN A 629 -0.52 -21.37 17.57
N THR A 630 -0.13 -21.50 16.30
CA THR A 630 -0.31 -20.44 15.29
C THR A 630 -1.79 -20.13 15.07
N ALA A 631 -2.14 -18.86 15.27
CA ALA A 631 -3.44 -18.28 15.00
C ALA A 631 -3.63 -18.08 13.48
N ALA A 632 -3.80 -19.16 12.72
CA ALA A 632 -3.83 -19.12 11.26
C ALA A 632 -5.00 -18.32 10.65
N GLY A 633 -6.01 -17.95 11.44
CA GLY A 633 -7.08 -17.05 11.02
C GLY A 633 -6.74 -15.56 11.19
N TYR A 634 -5.62 -15.22 11.83
CA TYR A 634 -5.22 -13.85 12.06
C TYR A 634 -4.54 -13.26 10.82
N SER A 635 -5.18 -12.26 10.22
CA SER A 635 -4.65 -11.45 9.13
C SER A 635 -4.50 -9.97 9.52
N GLY A 636 -4.39 -9.69 10.82
CA GLY A 636 -4.30 -8.33 11.36
C GLY A 636 -2.93 -7.68 11.15
N PRO A 637 -2.83 -6.37 11.46
CA PRO A 637 -1.61 -5.60 11.25
C PRO A 637 -0.50 -6.01 12.23
N VAL A 638 0.73 -5.66 11.88
CA VAL A 638 1.92 -5.75 12.74
C VAL A 638 2.84 -4.56 12.47
N ASP A 639 3.20 -3.87 13.54
CA ASP A 639 4.19 -2.79 13.58
C ASP A 639 5.47 -3.27 14.28
N PHE A 640 6.59 -2.62 13.97
CA PHE A 640 7.92 -3.03 14.44
C PHE A 640 8.62 -1.91 15.21
N SER A 641 9.30 -2.28 16.30
CA SER A 641 10.22 -1.41 17.03
C SER A 641 11.47 -2.18 17.44
N SER A 642 12.54 -1.48 17.85
CA SER A 642 13.79 -2.10 18.29
C SER A 642 14.41 -1.34 19.46
N SER A 643 15.19 -2.06 20.28
CA SER A 643 16.07 -1.46 21.29
C SER A 643 17.36 -0.86 20.70
N ASP A 644 17.59 -1.02 19.38
CA ASP A 644 18.59 -0.24 18.64
C ASP A 644 17.93 0.98 18.00
N THR A 645 18.20 2.16 18.54
CA THR A 645 17.62 3.43 18.05
C THR A 645 18.11 3.82 16.65
N ALA A 646 19.17 3.20 16.15
CA ALA A 646 19.70 3.42 14.81
C ALA A 646 19.29 2.33 13.80
N ALA A 647 18.44 1.39 14.21
CA ALA A 647 17.97 0.30 13.35
C ALA A 647 17.22 0.81 12.12
N VAL A 648 17.33 0.06 11.02
CA VAL A 648 16.41 0.16 9.89
C VAL A 648 15.41 -1.00 10.02
N LEU A 649 14.13 -0.65 10.20
CA LEU A 649 13.04 -1.60 10.40
C LEU A 649 12.12 -1.64 9.18
N PRO A 650 11.41 -2.76 8.95
CA PRO A 650 10.42 -2.85 7.90
C PRO A 650 9.22 -1.95 8.22
N ALA A 651 8.49 -1.53 7.19
CA ALA A 651 7.22 -0.84 7.37
C ALA A 651 6.17 -1.80 7.96
N GLY A 652 5.18 -1.25 8.68
CA GLY A 652 4.04 -2.02 9.18
C GLY A 652 3.34 -2.78 8.04
N SER A 653 2.87 -4.00 8.33
CA SER A 653 2.31 -4.92 7.33
C SER A 653 1.20 -5.77 7.92
N MET A 654 0.40 -6.41 7.06
CA MET A 654 -0.57 -7.43 7.47
C MET A 654 0.10 -8.80 7.57
N LEU A 655 -0.27 -9.61 8.57
CA LEU A 655 0.11 -11.02 8.58
C LEU A 655 -0.76 -11.82 7.60
N ALA A 656 -0.19 -12.87 7.03
CA ALA A 656 -0.93 -13.82 6.21
C ALA A 656 -1.01 -15.15 6.95
N ASN A 657 -2.22 -15.62 7.24
CA ASN A 657 -2.45 -16.84 8.00
C ASN A 657 -1.67 -16.88 9.34
N GLY A 658 -1.66 -15.78 10.08
CA GLY A 658 -1.01 -15.65 11.38
C GLY A 658 0.51 -15.56 11.35
N THR A 659 1.16 -15.51 10.18
CA THR A 659 2.63 -15.49 10.08
C THR A 659 3.11 -14.46 9.06
N GLY A 660 4.31 -13.90 9.27
CA GLY A 660 4.99 -13.01 8.31
C GLY A 660 6.50 -13.04 8.51
N THR A 661 7.25 -12.92 7.41
CA THR A 661 8.71 -12.84 7.43
C THR A 661 9.14 -11.47 6.95
N PHE A 662 10.03 -10.84 7.71
CA PHE A 662 10.45 -9.46 7.51
C PHE A 662 11.97 -9.32 7.64
N SER A 663 12.52 -8.20 7.18
CA SER A 663 13.96 -7.92 7.23
C SER A 663 14.25 -6.70 8.08
N ALA A 664 15.30 -6.76 8.91
CA ALA A 664 15.77 -5.64 9.73
C ALA A 664 17.30 -5.53 9.66
N THR A 665 17.81 -4.32 9.88
CA THR A 665 19.26 -4.04 9.99
C THR A 665 19.53 -3.30 11.30
N LEU A 666 20.27 -3.95 12.20
CA LEU A 666 20.74 -3.35 13.45
C LEU A 666 22.12 -2.73 13.22
N LYS A 667 22.38 -1.54 13.80
CA LYS A 667 23.59 -0.74 13.56
C LYS A 667 24.49 -0.60 14.78
N THR A 668 23.99 -0.82 15.99
CA THR A 668 24.79 -0.65 17.21
C THR A 668 25.10 -2.00 17.85
N GLY A 669 26.37 -2.20 18.21
CA GLY A 669 26.83 -3.40 18.89
C GLY A 669 26.19 -3.60 20.27
N GLY A 670 26.21 -4.85 20.75
CA GLY A 670 25.66 -5.26 22.03
C GLY A 670 24.35 -6.06 21.92
N SER A 671 23.67 -6.26 23.05
CA SER A 671 22.42 -7.02 23.11
C SER A 671 21.24 -6.17 22.66
N LYS A 672 20.60 -6.57 21.56
CA LYS A 672 19.44 -5.87 20.95
C LYS A 672 18.24 -6.79 20.83
N THR A 673 17.08 -6.20 20.58
CA THR A 673 15.81 -6.90 20.42
C THR A 673 14.97 -6.22 19.34
N ILE A 674 14.09 -6.99 18.72
CA ILE A 674 13.04 -6.51 17.84
C ILE A 674 11.70 -6.84 18.49
N THR A 675 10.79 -5.88 18.53
CA THR A 675 9.45 -6.03 19.06
C THR A 675 8.44 -5.85 17.93
N ALA A 676 7.57 -6.83 17.78
CA ALA A 676 6.37 -6.77 16.94
C ALA A 676 5.17 -6.42 17.82
N ALA A 677 4.30 -5.54 17.35
CA ALA A 677 3.10 -5.13 18.07
C ALA A 677 1.90 -4.94 17.13
N ASP A 678 0.73 -5.33 17.61
CA ASP A 678 -0.56 -4.86 17.10
C ASP A 678 -1.19 -4.11 18.25
N SER A 679 -1.01 -2.79 18.21
CA SER A 679 -1.53 -1.90 19.25
C SER A 679 -3.04 -1.96 19.35
N GLY A 680 -3.73 -2.37 18.27
CA GLY A 680 -5.17 -2.38 18.25
C GLY A 680 -5.82 -3.59 18.90
N ASN A 681 -5.11 -4.73 18.93
CA ASN A 681 -5.52 -5.93 19.64
C ASN A 681 -4.67 -6.22 20.90
N ALA A 682 -3.85 -5.25 21.32
CA ALA A 682 -2.89 -5.38 22.42
C ALA A 682 -1.97 -6.62 22.30
N LEU A 683 -1.65 -7.04 21.06
CA LEU A 683 -0.74 -8.15 20.81
C LEU A 683 0.68 -7.61 20.78
N THR A 684 1.59 -8.30 21.45
CA THR A 684 3.01 -7.97 21.39
C THR A 684 3.87 -9.21 21.45
N GLY A 685 5.05 -9.13 20.87
CA GLY A 685 6.08 -10.15 20.94
C GLY A 685 7.43 -9.47 20.81
N THR A 686 8.38 -9.88 21.63
CA THR A 686 9.76 -9.40 21.53
C THR A 686 10.67 -10.58 21.26
N SER A 687 11.65 -10.38 20.38
CA SER A 687 12.62 -11.40 20.06
C SER A 687 13.45 -11.76 21.29
N ALA A 688 14.10 -12.93 21.25
CA ALA A 688 15.25 -13.15 22.11
C ALA A 688 16.32 -12.07 21.88
N ALA A 689 17.22 -11.91 22.85
CA ALA A 689 18.37 -11.03 22.73
C ALA A 689 19.23 -11.43 21.52
N ILE A 690 19.40 -10.50 20.60
CA ILE A 690 20.26 -10.61 19.42
C ILE A 690 21.62 -10.03 19.83
N ALA A 691 22.66 -10.87 19.83
CA ALA A 691 24.03 -10.41 20.05
C ALA A 691 24.55 -9.73 18.78
N VAL A 692 24.54 -8.40 18.76
CA VAL A 692 25.05 -7.62 17.63
C VAL A 692 26.55 -7.42 17.79
N THR A 693 27.34 -8.04 16.93
CA THR A 693 28.80 -7.85 16.89
C THR A 693 29.17 -6.73 15.91
N VAL A 694 30.20 -5.97 16.26
CA VAL A 694 30.81 -5.00 15.36
C VAL A 694 32.19 -5.55 15.01
N PRO A 695 32.44 -5.89 13.73
CA PRO A 695 33.74 -6.43 13.33
C PRO A 695 34.88 -5.45 13.59
N PRO A 696 36.12 -5.95 13.78
CA PRO A 696 37.30 -5.09 13.77
C PRO A 696 37.49 -4.47 12.38
N THR A 697 38.24 -3.37 12.30
CA THR A 697 38.55 -2.71 11.03
C THR A 697 40.03 -2.30 10.92
N PRO A 698 40.69 -2.61 9.80
CA PRO A 698 41.91 -1.93 9.39
C PRO A 698 41.64 -0.44 9.19
N VAL A 699 42.53 0.41 9.69
CA VAL A 699 42.36 1.87 9.68
C VAL A 699 43.28 2.52 8.67
N SER A 700 44.57 2.15 8.65
CA SER A 700 45.54 2.80 7.77
C SER A 700 46.84 2.00 7.65
N VAL A 701 47.54 2.18 6.52
CA VAL A 701 48.97 1.88 6.36
C VAL A 701 49.74 3.18 6.10
N THR A 702 50.99 3.31 6.56
CA THR A 702 51.86 4.46 6.29
C THR A 702 53.33 4.03 6.20
N PRO A 703 54.09 4.38 5.14
CA PRO A 703 53.65 5.10 3.95
C PRO A 703 52.68 4.28 3.11
N VAL A 704 51.78 4.97 2.40
CA VAL A 704 50.73 4.34 1.57
C VAL A 704 51.30 3.89 0.24
N GLY A 705 52.41 4.47 -0.20
CA GLY A 705 53.23 3.91 -1.24
C GLY A 705 54.62 4.52 -1.39
N GLY A 706 55.40 3.92 -2.27
CA GLY A 706 56.81 4.23 -2.46
C GLY A 706 57.51 3.14 -3.27
N SER A 707 58.82 3.33 -3.47
CA SER A 707 59.65 2.46 -4.32
C SER A 707 61.00 2.08 -3.71
N ALA A 708 61.18 2.33 -2.42
CA ALA A 708 62.44 2.03 -1.74
C ALA A 708 62.67 0.51 -1.61
N ALA A 709 63.93 0.09 -1.66
CA ALA A 709 64.32 -1.32 -1.50
C ALA A 709 64.05 -1.86 -0.10
N SER A 710 63.98 -0.96 0.88
CA SER A 710 63.50 -1.23 2.22
C SER A 710 62.80 0.00 2.77
N GLY A 711 61.79 -0.20 3.62
CA GLY A 711 61.06 0.87 4.29
C GLY A 711 60.40 0.42 5.58
N THR A 712 60.09 1.37 6.46
CA THR A 712 59.32 1.13 7.69
C THR A 712 57.85 1.47 7.44
N PHE A 713 56.98 0.49 7.69
CA PHE A 713 55.53 0.55 7.52
C PHE A 713 54.85 0.56 8.88
N THR A 714 53.85 1.42 9.04
CA THR A 714 52.97 1.52 10.20
C THR A 714 51.56 1.11 9.80
N PHE A 715 51.02 0.09 10.45
CA PHE A 715 49.67 -0.41 10.25
C PHE A 715 48.84 -0.11 11.49
N VAL A 716 47.64 0.42 11.30
CA VAL A 716 46.71 0.72 12.39
C VAL A 716 45.45 -0.10 12.20
N PHE A 717 45.01 -0.75 13.28
CA PHE A 717 43.79 -1.56 13.35
C PHE A 717 42.95 -1.06 14.51
N THR A 718 41.63 -1.25 14.46
CA THR A 718 40.74 -0.93 15.57
C THR A 718 39.75 -2.05 15.83
N ASP A 719 39.47 -2.30 17.10
CA ASP A 719 38.34 -3.12 17.53
C ASP A 719 37.49 -2.31 18.53
N PRO A 720 36.17 -2.18 18.34
CA PRO A 720 35.28 -1.45 19.24
C PRO A 720 35.33 -1.90 20.71
N ARG A 721 35.71 -3.14 21.01
CA ARG A 721 35.83 -3.72 22.35
C ARG A 721 37.21 -3.54 22.97
N GLY A 722 38.16 -2.96 22.24
CA GLY A 722 39.51 -2.70 22.70
C GLY A 722 40.54 -3.46 21.87
N TYR A 723 41.76 -2.91 21.75
CA TYR A 723 42.79 -3.51 20.90
C TYR A 723 43.23 -4.93 21.31
N LEU A 724 42.97 -5.33 22.57
CA LEU A 724 43.28 -6.67 23.08
C LEU A 724 42.29 -7.73 22.60
N ASP A 725 41.15 -7.31 22.06
CA ASP A 725 40.13 -8.18 21.49
C ASP A 725 40.48 -8.63 20.07
N LEU A 726 41.38 -7.89 19.40
CA LEU A 726 42.02 -8.35 18.17
C LEU A 726 42.78 -9.65 18.45
N ASN A 727 42.52 -10.70 17.66
CA ASN A 727 43.19 -11.97 17.75
C ASN A 727 44.41 -12.00 16.83
N VAL A 728 44.18 -11.74 15.54
CA VAL A 728 45.22 -11.71 14.50
C VAL A 728 44.98 -10.52 13.58
N VAL A 729 46.06 -9.89 13.16
CA VAL A 729 46.03 -8.88 12.11
C VAL A 729 46.96 -9.29 10.99
N ASP A 730 46.45 -9.23 9.77
CA ASP A 730 47.07 -9.79 8.57
C ASP A 730 47.49 -8.69 7.62
N ILE A 731 48.66 -8.86 7.02
CA ILE A 731 49.22 -7.96 6.00
C ILE A 731 49.72 -8.84 4.86
N LEU A 732 49.13 -8.68 3.68
CA LEU A 732 49.52 -9.39 2.48
C LEU A 732 49.97 -8.38 1.43
N VAL A 733 51.24 -8.46 1.05
CA VAL A 733 51.78 -7.65 -0.05
C VAL A 733 52.02 -8.55 -1.24
N ASN A 734 51.24 -8.34 -2.31
CA ASN A 734 51.33 -9.07 -3.59
C ASN A 734 50.60 -8.30 -4.71
N ASN A 735 50.66 -8.79 -5.96
CA ASN A 735 49.98 -8.17 -7.11
C ASN A 735 48.44 -8.30 -7.04
N PHE A 736 47.94 -9.29 -6.30
CA PHE A 736 46.53 -9.59 -6.07
C PHE A 736 46.39 -10.31 -4.72
N LEU A 737 45.16 -10.53 -4.26
CA LEU A 737 44.90 -11.19 -2.98
C LEU A 737 45.18 -12.71 -3.07
N ASP A 738 46.46 -13.09 -3.03
CA ASP A 738 46.95 -14.47 -3.04
C ASP A 738 48.19 -14.58 -2.14
N GLY A 739 48.15 -15.55 -1.23
CA GLY A 739 49.23 -15.80 -0.27
C GLY A 739 50.45 -16.49 -0.89
N ARG A 740 50.31 -17.14 -2.05
CA ARG A 740 51.42 -17.84 -2.72
C ARG A 740 52.43 -16.83 -3.27
N HIS A 741 53.72 -17.10 -3.04
CA HIS A 741 54.80 -16.22 -3.46
C HIS A 741 54.57 -14.74 -3.06
N ALA A 742 54.09 -14.52 -1.84
CA ALA A 742 53.75 -13.19 -1.32
C ALA A 742 54.61 -12.83 -0.10
N CYS A 743 54.65 -11.55 0.25
CA CYS A 743 55.05 -11.14 1.60
C CYS A 743 53.80 -11.14 2.49
N TYR A 744 53.45 -12.30 3.04
CA TYR A 744 52.25 -12.48 3.85
C TYR A 744 52.61 -12.66 5.33
N LEU A 745 52.21 -11.69 6.13
CA LEU A 745 52.49 -11.56 7.54
C LEU A 745 51.22 -11.66 8.38
N ALA A 746 51.33 -12.33 9.51
CA ALA A 746 50.28 -12.37 10.53
C ALA A 746 50.88 -11.96 11.89
N TYR A 747 50.32 -10.95 12.54
CA TYR A 747 50.68 -10.58 13.89
C TYR A 747 49.60 -11.07 14.86
N VAL A 748 49.96 -12.03 15.71
CA VAL A 748 49.09 -12.61 16.72
C VAL A 748 49.21 -11.78 18.00
N VAL A 749 48.12 -11.12 18.37
CA VAL A 749 48.12 -10.11 19.46
C VAL A 749 48.35 -10.77 20.82
N GLY A 750 47.68 -11.89 21.08
CA GLY A 750 47.77 -12.61 22.37
C GLY A 750 49.18 -13.13 22.68
N SER A 751 49.90 -13.64 21.66
CA SER A 751 51.26 -14.15 21.81
C SER A 751 52.35 -13.10 21.49
N LYS A 752 51.96 -11.91 21.03
CA LYS A 752 52.85 -10.82 20.61
C LYS A 752 53.89 -11.28 19.58
N THR A 753 53.48 -12.16 18.68
CA THR A 753 54.36 -12.83 17.72
C THR A 753 53.97 -12.44 16.31
N LEU A 754 54.96 -11.98 15.53
CA LEU A 754 54.84 -11.81 14.09
C LEU A 754 55.29 -13.09 13.40
N VAL A 755 54.51 -13.54 12.42
CA VAL A 755 54.80 -14.72 11.62
C VAL A 755 54.84 -14.34 10.15
N LEU A 756 55.78 -14.90 9.40
CA LEU A 756 55.87 -14.79 7.95
C LEU A 756 55.48 -16.13 7.33
N VAL A 757 54.44 -16.12 6.51
CA VAL A 757 53.95 -17.27 5.76
C VAL A 757 54.99 -17.69 4.73
N ASP A 758 55.12 -18.99 4.49
CA ASP A 758 56.04 -19.51 3.50
C ASP A 758 55.58 -19.25 2.06
N ASP A 759 56.40 -19.64 1.09
CA ASP A 759 56.09 -19.42 -0.33
C ASP A 759 54.85 -20.19 -0.81
N GLY A 760 54.39 -21.19 -0.04
CA GLY A 760 53.18 -21.97 -0.30
C GLY A 760 51.89 -21.23 0.03
N GLY A 761 51.96 -20.19 0.86
CA GLY A 761 50.87 -19.22 1.04
C GLY A 761 49.73 -19.63 1.98
N ASP A 762 49.89 -20.70 2.75
CA ASP A 762 48.89 -21.13 3.74
C ASP A 762 48.99 -20.29 5.02
N ALA A 763 47.92 -19.54 5.31
CA ALA A 763 47.82 -18.71 6.53
C ALA A 763 47.91 -19.53 7.82
N GLY A 764 47.56 -20.83 7.79
CA GLY A 764 47.68 -21.76 8.92
C GLY A 764 49.07 -22.37 9.09
N GLY A 765 50.00 -22.11 8.17
CA GLY A 765 51.35 -22.67 8.11
C GLY A 765 51.48 -23.87 7.17
N PRO A 766 52.71 -24.29 6.83
CA PRO A 766 53.99 -23.95 7.48
C PRO A 766 54.47 -22.51 7.25
N TYR A 767 55.26 -22.00 8.19
CA TYR A 767 55.75 -20.61 8.20
C TYR A 767 57.24 -20.54 7.86
N ALA A 768 57.64 -19.51 7.11
CA ALA A 768 59.06 -19.24 6.79
C ALA A 768 59.84 -18.68 8.01
N GLY A 769 59.15 -18.09 8.98
CA GLY A 769 59.76 -17.64 10.23
C GLY A 769 58.76 -17.01 11.19
N SER A 770 59.15 -16.88 12.46
CA SER A 770 58.39 -16.12 13.47
C SER A 770 59.33 -15.36 14.40
N VAL A 771 58.87 -14.21 14.90
CA VAL A 771 59.61 -13.36 15.84
C VAL A 771 58.66 -12.74 16.87
N ALA A 772 59.02 -12.85 18.14
CA ALA A 772 58.26 -12.24 19.24
C ALA A 772 58.69 -10.79 19.48
N LEU A 773 57.75 -9.94 19.91
CA LEU A 773 58.00 -8.54 20.25
C LEU A 773 59.12 -8.40 21.29
N GLY A 774 60.09 -7.52 21.01
CA GLY A 774 61.30 -7.35 21.82
C GLY A 774 62.53 -8.10 21.30
N ASN A 775 62.36 -8.96 20.29
CA ASN A 775 63.44 -9.55 19.52
C ASN A 775 63.53 -8.88 18.13
N SER A 776 64.73 -8.42 17.76
CA SER A 776 64.98 -7.73 16.48
C SER A 776 65.47 -8.66 15.36
N ALA A 777 65.33 -9.98 15.52
CA ALA A 777 65.68 -10.94 14.48
C ALA A 777 64.79 -10.75 13.24
N ALA A 778 65.41 -10.71 12.07
CA ALA A 778 64.69 -10.67 10.80
C ALA A 778 64.17 -12.07 10.43
N ILE A 779 62.95 -12.11 9.90
CA ILE A 779 62.34 -13.30 9.28
C ILE A 779 62.26 -13.09 7.77
N GLN A 780 62.43 -14.13 6.96
CA GLN A 780 62.52 -13.98 5.50
C GLN A 780 61.94 -15.18 4.73
N ASN A 781 61.38 -14.90 3.56
CA ASN A 781 61.00 -15.88 2.54
C ASN A 781 61.63 -15.46 1.19
N SER A 782 61.19 -16.02 0.05
CA SER A 782 61.79 -15.65 -1.23
C SER A 782 61.37 -14.26 -1.75
N GLN A 783 60.37 -13.61 -1.14
CA GLN A 783 59.85 -12.29 -1.54
C GLN A 783 60.36 -11.14 -0.68
N CYS A 784 60.45 -11.34 0.65
CA CYS A 784 60.76 -10.25 1.56
C CYS A 784 61.53 -10.71 2.80
N THR A 785 62.21 -9.74 3.43
CA THR A 785 62.80 -9.84 4.76
C THR A 785 62.14 -8.80 5.67
N VAL A 786 61.67 -9.23 6.83
CA VAL A 786 60.83 -8.43 7.72
C VAL A 786 61.41 -8.39 9.13
N THR A 787 61.42 -7.21 9.74
CA THR A 787 61.80 -6.99 11.14
C THR A 787 60.63 -6.34 11.88
N LEU A 788 60.24 -6.93 13.02
CA LEU A 788 59.23 -6.38 13.92
C LEU A 788 59.85 -5.21 14.72
N VAL A 789 59.35 -3.98 14.51
CA VAL A 789 59.88 -2.77 15.17
C VAL A 789 59.14 -2.53 16.49
N SER A 790 57.81 -2.45 16.44
CA SER A 790 56.98 -2.25 17.63
C SER A 790 55.53 -2.65 17.39
N ALA A 791 54.80 -2.97 18.46
CA ALA A 791 53.35 -3.11 18.45
C ALA A 791 52.78 -2.44 19.72
N VAL A 792 51.99 -1.37 19.55
CA VAL A 792 51.49 -0.52 20.64
C VAL A 792 49.97 -0.44 20.58
N GLY A 793 49.30 -0.81 21.67
CA GLY A 793 47.85 -0.68 21.81
C GLY A 793 47.46 0.55 22.63
N SER A 794 46.38 1.24 22.22
CA SER A 794 45.81 2.38 22.93
C SER A 794 44.29 2.44 22.72
N GLY A 795 43.53 2.23 23.80
CA GLY A 795 42.06 2.14 23.74
C GLY A 795 41.62 1.04 22.78
N ASN A 796 40.97 1.44 21.69
CA ASN A 796 40.46 0.53 20.67
C ASN A 796 41.47 0.22 19.56
N LYS A 797 42.62 0.91 19.52
CA LYS A 797 43.55 0.84 18.39
C LYS A 797 44.82 0.05 18.68
N LEU A 798 45.25 -0.77 17.73
CA LEU A 798 46.57 -1.40 17.66
C LEU A 798 47.39 -0.72 16.56
N THR A 799 48.60 -0.28 16.88
CA THR A 799 49.58 0.26 15.93
C THR A 799 50.77 -0.69 15.82
N LEU A 800 50.95 -1.32 14.65
CA LEU A 800 52.01 -2.26 14.34
C LEU A 800 53.03 -1.61 13.39
N MET A 801 54.30 -1.60 13.76
CA MET A 801 55.40 -1.07 12.94
C MET A 801 56.35 -2.18 12.52
N LEU A 802 56.59 -2.28 11.22
CA LEU A 802 57.45 -3.29 10.59
C LEU A 802 58.45 -2.63 9.66
N THR A 803 59.68 -3.15 9.60
CA THR A 803 60.60 -2.81 8.50
C THR A 803 60.60 -3.95 7.51
N ILE A 804 60.26 -3.66 6.25
CA ILE A 804 60.18 -4.64 5.17
C ILE A 804 61.25 -4.31 4.13
N ALA A 805 62.01 -5.31 3.71
CA ALA A 805 62.97 -5.25 2.61
C ALA A 805 62.58 -6.23 1.52
N TRP A 806 62.66 -5.81 0.26
CA TRP A 806 62.18 -6.57 -0.89
C TRP A 806 63.32 -7.31 -1.59
N THR A 807 63.07 -8.55 -2.01
CA THR A 807 64.03 -9.28 -2.84
C THR A 807 63.91 -8.85 -4.30
N ALA A 808 64.99 -8.96 -5.06
CA ALA A 808 64.99 -8.59 -6.48
C ALA A 808 64.03 -9.45 -7.33
N GLY A 809 63.74 -10.68 -6.89
CA GLY A 809 62.78 -11.59 -7.54
C GLY A 809 61.32 -11.20 -7.32
N PHE A 810 61.03 -10.26 -6.41
CA PHE A 810 59.69 -9.77 -6.09
C PHE A 810 59.38 -8.39 -6.66
N ALA A 811 60.14 -7.99 -7.67
CA ALA A 811 60.05 -6.72 -8.37
C ALA A 811 58.63 -6.34 -8.86
N GLY A 812 58.42 -5.05 -9.10
CA GLY A 812 57.20 -4.50 -9.69
C GLY A 812 56.16 -4.05 -8.67
N ASP A 813 55.02 -3.58 -9.16
CA ASP A 813 53.96 -3.00 -8.34
C ASP A 813 53.21 -4.05 -7.53
N LYS A 814 52.88 -3.71 -6.29
CA LYS A 814 52.23 -4.56 -5.29
C LYS A 814 51.10 -3.78 -4.62
N ILE A 815 50.09 -4.50 -4.16
CA ILE A 815 49.01 -4.00 -3.31
C ILE A 815 49.31 -4.46 -1.88
N VAL A 816 49.14 -3.56 -0.92
CA VAL A 816 49.22 -3.85 0.52
C VAL A 816 47.79 -4.07 1.01
N GLN A 817 47.42 -5.34 1.08
CA GLN A 817 46.14 -5.80 1.59
C GLN A 817 46.25 -6.03 3.10
N VAL A 818 45.25 -5.59 3.85
CA VAL A 818 45.26 -5.63 5.31
C VAL A 818 43.92 -6.18 5.83
N ALA A 819 43.97 -7.07 6.81
CA ALA A 819 42.76 -7.61 7.46
C ALA A 819 42.94 -7.71 8.98
N ALA A 820 41.83 -7.77 9.70
CA ALA A 820 41.79 -7.97 11.14
C ALA A 820 40.76 -9.04 11.49
N GLY A 821 41.15 -9.96 12.37
CA GLY A 821 40.26 -10.89 13.04
C GLY A 821 40.27 -10.67 14.55
N ASP A 822 39.11 -10.79 15.18
CA ASP A 822 38.96 -10.68 16.64
C ASP A 822 38.87 -12.05 17.34
N ALA A 823 38.79 -12.03 18.66
CA ALA A 823 38.76 -13.22 19.51
C ALA A 823 37.44 -14.00 19.40
N GLU A 824 36.38 -13.37 18.91
CA GLU A 824 35.05 -13.95 18.70
C GLU A 824 34.86 -14.51 17.28
N GLY A 825 35.88 -14.37 16.43
CA GLY A 825 35.89 -14.90 15.08
C GLY A 825 35.23 -13.99 14.04
N ASN A 826 34.93 -12.72 14.37
CA ASN A 826 34.58 -11.75 13.33
C ASN A 826 35.85 -11.38 12.55
N ASN A 827 35.69 -11.15 11.25
CA ASN A 827 36.76 -10.76 10.35
C ASN A 827 36.34 -9.51 9.58
N SER A 828 37.25 -8.56 9.43
CA SER A 828 37.02 -7.34 8.69
C SER A 828 36.79 -7.58 7.19
N GLY A 829 37.32 -8.68 6.65
CA GLY A 829 37.66 -8.81 5.23
C GLY A 829 38.97 -8.09 4.90
N TRP A 830 39.42 -8.19 3.65
CA TRP A 830 40.66 -7.59 3.17
C TRP A 830 40.44 -6.17 2.65
N TYR A 831 41.28 -5.24 3.12
CA TYR A 831 41.26 -3.82 2.77
C TYR A 831 42.53 -3.47 2.00
N PRO A 832 42.42 -2.95 0.76
CA PRO A 832 43.58 -2.53 -0.01
C PRO A 832 44.03 -1.13 0.41
N LEU A 833 44.75 -1.03 1.53
CA LEU A 833 45.06 0.26 2.14
C LEU A 833 46.32 0.93 1.57
N GLY A 834 47.15 0.24 0.79
CA GLY A 834 48.33 0.83 0.16
C GLY A 834 48.82 0.10 -1.09
N VAL A 835 49.82 0.69 -1.74
CA VAL A 835 50.51 0.17 -2.94
C VAL A 835 52.01 0.33 -2.78
N TRP A 836 52.84 -0.57 -3.31
CA TRP A 836 54.29 -0.44 -3.23
C TRP A 836 54.98 -0.96 -4.48
N ARG A 837 55.98 -0.23 -4.98
CA ARG A 837 56.83 -0.68 -6.10
C ARG A 837 58.08 -1.33 -5.56
N ALA A 838 58.11 -2.65 -5.49
CA ALA A 838 59.32 -3.37 -5.11
C ALA A 838 60.41 -3.13 -6.17
N PRO A 839 61.60 -2.64 -5.79
CA PRO A 839 62.61 -2.29 -6.78
C PRO A 839 63.24 -3.52 -7.44
N GLY A 840 63.51 -3.38 -8.74
CA GLY A 840 63.95 -4.46 -9.63
C GLY A 840 63.03 -4.55 -10.86
N GLY A 841 63.48 -5.26 -11.89
CA GLY A 841 62.80 -5.34 -13.18
C GLY A 841 63.23 -4.24 -14.15
N THR A 842 63.67 -4.63 -15.35
CA THR A 842 63.94 -3.70 -16.45
C THR A 842 62.63 -3.48 -17.20
N GLN A 843 62.25 -2.23 -17.47
CA GLN A 843 61.15 -1.95 -18.40
C GLN A 843 61.47 -2.64 -19.74
N THR A 844 60.64 -3.61 -20.14
CA THR A 844 60.87 -4.43 -21.35
C THR A 844 60.19 -3.83 -22.58
N THR A 845 59.33 -2.84 -22.41
CA THR A 845 58.53 -2.17 -23.44
C THR A 845 58.92 -0.69 -23.56
N THR A 846 58.54 -0.05 -24.68
CA THR A 846 58.79 1.39 -24.85
C THR A 846 57.84 2.28 -24.04
N THR A 847 56.68 1.74 -23.67
CA THR A 847 55.58 2.40 -22.95
C THR A 847 55.66 2.15 -21.44
N ALA A 848 55.28 3.12 -20.60
CA ALA A 848 55.27 2.99 -19.14
C ALA A 848 54.19 3.82 -18.44
N VAL A 849 53.71 3.28 -17.31
CA VAL A 849 52.98 4.02 -16.27
C VAL A 849 53.99 4.69 -15.32
N VAL A 850 53.94 6.03 -15.27
CA VAL A 850 54.91 6.83 -14.50
C VAL A 850 54.44 7.04 -13.06
N GLY A 851 53.18 7.43 -12.86
CA GLY A 851 52.72 7.86 -11.53
C GLY A 851 51.34 8.49 -11.53
N MET A 852 50.76 8.66 -10.34
CA MET A 852 49.55 9.45 -10.14
C MET A 852 49.65 10.40 -8.95
N THR A 853 48.82 11.45 -8.91
CA THR A 853 48.72 12.38 -7.79
C THR A 853 47.28 12.92 -7.65
N PRO A 854 46.69 12.96 -6.45
CA PRO A 854 47.18 12.30 -5.24
C PRO A 854 47.09 10.77 -5.39
N ASN A 855 48.07 10.03 -4.87
CA ASN A 855 48.04 8.56 -4.84
C ASN A 855 47.31 7.99 -3.62
N GLN A 856 46.74 8.87 -2.78
CA GLN A 856 45.88 8.53 -1.66
C GLN A 856 44.84 9.63 -1.43
N GLY A 857 43.64 9.24 -1.03
CA GLY A 857 42.76 10.13 -0.29
C GLY A 857 41.42 9.49 0.03
N SER A 858 40.47 10.32 0.46
CA SER A 858 39.13 9.89 0.83
C SER A 858 38.10 10.97 0.49
N GLY A 859 36.84 10.58 0.44
CA GLY A 859 35.69 11.45 0.18
C GLY A 859 35.11 11.29 -1.23
N LEU A 860 33.90 11.79 -1.40
CA LEU A 860 33.13 11.70 -2.65
C LEU A 860 33.59 12.68 -3.74
N GLY A 861 34.58 13.53 -3.50
CA GLY A 861 35.04 14.52 -4.47
C GLY A 861 34.11 15.75 -4.59
N PRO A 862 34.26 16.58 -5.65
CA PRO A 862 35.20 16.43 -6.75
C PRO A 862 36.66 16.54 -6.29
N THR A 863 37.48 15.55 -6.64
CA THR A 863 38.92 15.55 -6.39
C THR A 863 39.67 15.61 -7.71
N LEU A 864 40.70 16.46 -7.77
CA LEU A 864 41.59 16.56 -8.92
C LEU A 864 42.66 15.46 -8.88
N PHE A 865 42.66 14.58 -9.89
CA PHE A 865 43.66 13.54 -10.12
C PHE A 865 44.51 13.90 -11.34
N THR A 866 45.82 13.62 -11.26
CA THR A 866 46.77 13.68 -12.37
C THR A 866 47.39 12.31 -12.57
N PHE A 867 47.21 11.73 -13.77
CA PHE A 867 47.75 10.44 -14.18
C PHE A 867 48.86 10.64 -15.21
N ASN A 868 50.02 10.00 -15.02
CA ASN A 868 51.20 10.23 -15.83
C ASN A 868 51.65 8.94 -16.54
N PHE A 869 51.91 9.06 -17.83
CA PHE A 869 52.32 7.99 -18.73
C PHE A 869 53.50 8.45 -19.58
N SER A 870 54.25 7.51 -20.15
CA SER A 870 55.35 7.83 -21.04
C SER A 870 55.56 6.78 -22.12
N ASP A 871 56.04 7.18 -23.29
CA ASP A 871 56.61 6.28 -24.30
C ASP A 871 57.97 6.79 -24.78
N THR A 872 58.98 5.91 -24.78
CA THR A 872 60.35 6.24 -25.19
C THR A 872 60.51 6.60 -26.67
N LYS A 873 59.56 6.22 -27.53
CA LYS A 873 59.49 6.63 -28.95
C LYS A 873 58.75 7.97 -29.15
N GLY A 874 58.21 8.55 -28.07
CA GLY A 874 57.53 9.83 -28.06
C GLY A 874 56.02 9.70 -27.80
N VAL A 875 55.42 10.78 -27.31
CA VAL A 875 54.00 10.82 -26.87
C VAL A 875 52.98 10.48 -27.96
N ALA A 876 53.35 10.59 -29.24
CA ALA A 876 52.49 10.22 -30.36
C ALA A 876 52.41 8.70 -30.60
N ASP A 877 53.28 7.90 -29.97
CA ASP A 877 53.21 6.44 -30.02
C ASP A 877 52.28 5.88 -28.93
N LEU A 878 51.83 6.70 -27.98
CA LEU A 878 50.79 6.33 -27.01
C LEU A 878 49.43 6.19 -27.70
N GLY A 879 48.72 5.10 -27.40
CA GLY A 879 47.43 4.76 -27.99
C GLY A 879 46.28 5.02 -27.03
N VAL A 880 46.19 4.21 -25.97
CA VAL A 880 45.13 4.33 -24.96
C VAL A 880 45.70 4.19 -23.56
N GLU A 881 45.25 5.10 -22.70
CA GLU A 881 45.57 5.15 -21.29
C GLU A 881 44.31 4.82 -20.48
N ASP A 882 44.37 3.69 -19.78
CA ASP A 882 43.26 3.18 -18.99
C ASP A 882 43.47 3.52 -17.50
N ILE A 883 42.41 4.01 -16.86
CA ILE A 883 42.34 4.26 -15.42
C ILE A 883 41.12 3.52 -14.87
N LEU A 884 41.36 2.50 -14.07
CA LEU A 884 40.31 1.73 -13.41
C LEU A 884 40.34 2.00 -11.91
N ILE A 885 39.26 2.54 -11.37
CA ILE A 885 39.07 2.71 -9.92
C ILE A 885 38.02 1.72 -9.46
N ASN A 886 38.46 0.67 -8.76
CA ASN A 886 37.59 -0.35 -8.17
C ASN A 886 38.31 -1.10 -7.03
N SER A 887 37.64 -2.03 -6.34
CA SER A 887 38.26 -2.88 -5.30
C SER A 887 39.19 -3.96 -5.85
N SER A 888 39.14 -4.22 -7.16
CA SER A 888 39.94 -5.20 -7.88
C SER A 888 40.05 -4.81 -9.36
N LEU A 889 40.85 -5.54 -10.14
CA LEU A 889 40.89 -5.41 -11.61
C LEU A 889 39.61 -5.98 -12.27
N ASP A 890 38.49 -5.28 -12.09
CA ASP A 890 37.17 -5.60 -12.66
C ASP A 890 36.47 -4.31 -13.13
N GLY A 891 36.05 -4.28 -14.39
CA GLY A 891 35.35 -3.12 -14.98
C GLY A 891 33.87 -3.01 -14.57
N ARG A 892 33.29 -4.07 -13.99
CA ARG A 892 31.89 -4.05 -13.53
C ARG A 892 31.72 -3.17 -12.31
N HIS A 893 30.67 -2.35 -12.31
CA HIS A 893 30.36 -1.40 -11.26
C HIS A 893 31.58 -0.58 -10.84
N ALA A 894 32.35 -0.09 -11.81
CA ALA A 894 33.60 0.62 -11.59
C ALA A 894 33.56 2.06 -12.12
N CYS A 895 34.49 2.88 -11.67
CA CYS A 895 34.84 4.12 -12.37
C CYS A 895 36.00 3.80 -13.32
N TYR A 896 35.69 3.32 -14.52
CA TYR A 896 36.67 2.91 -15.52
C TYR A 896 36.70 3.89 -16.70
N ILE A 897 37.79 4.64 -16.78
CA ILE A 897 38.07 5.67 -17.76
C ILE A 897 39.07 5.12 -18.79
N ALA A 898 38.79 5.33 -20.08
CA ALA A 898 39.72 5.06 -21.16
C ALA A 898 39.97 6.35 -21.95
N TYR A 899 41.21 6.84 -21.98
CA TYR A 899 41.59 8.01 -22.76
C TYR A 899 42.33 7.58 -24.02
N SER A 900 41.83 7.99 -25.19
CA SER A 900 42.50 7.74 -26.47
C SER A 900 43.35 8.95 -26.88
N GLN A 901 44.67 8.77 -26.86
CA GLN A 901 45.63 9.81 -27.25
C GLN A 901 45.50 10.22 -28.72
N PRO A 902 45.39 9.31 -29.71
CA PRO A 902 45.30 9.70 -31.13
C PRO A 902 44.06 10.53 -31.47
N PHE A 903 42.96 10.30 -30.75
CA PHE A 903 41.69 10.99 -30.98
C PHE A 903 41.42 12.11 -29.98
N ASN A 904 42.24 12.28 -28.94
CA ASN A 904 42.02 13.20 -27.83
C ASN A 904 40.59 13.09 -27.26
N THR A 905 40.16 11.85 -27.01
CA THR A 905 38.79 11.51 -26.61
C THR A 905 38.81 10.68 -25.32
N LEU A 906 38.00 11.08 -24.35
CA LEU A 906 37.79 10.36 -23.09
C LEU A 906 36.52 9.51 -23.20
N TYR A 907 36.60 8.27 -22.75
CA TYR A 907 35.48 7.35 -22.59
C TYR A 907 35.35 6.94 -21.12
N LEU A 908 34.14 6.58 -20.72
CA LEU A 908 33.84 5.95 -19.44
C LEU A 908 33.09 4.66 -19.73
N GLU A 909 33.41 3.54 -19.07
CA GLU A 909 32.64 2.30 -19.22
C GLU A 909 31.28 2.37 -18.54
N ASN A 910 30.34 1.58 -19.08
CA ASN A 910 29.04 1.36 -18.48
C ASN A 910 29.14 0.52 -17.19
N ASP A 911 28.06 0.47 -16.43
CA ASP A 911 28.03 -0.24 -15.14
C ASP A 911 28.27 -1.76 -15.28
N ASN A 912 28.03 -2.33 -16.46
CA ASN A 912 28.24 -3.75 -16.75
C ASN A 912 29.69 -4.09 -17.11
N GLY A 913 30.57 -3.09 -17.29
CA GLY A 913 31.95 -3.30 -17.71
C GLY A 913 32.10 -4.00 -19.06
N ASP A 914 31.08 -3.93 -19.92
CA ASP A 914 31.02 -4.62 -21.21
C ASP A 914 30.96 -3.67 -22.41
N GLY A 915 30.92 -2.35 -22.16
CA GLY A 915 30.90 -1.35 -23.22
C GLY A 915 31.26 0.07 -22.78
N LEU A 916 31.85 0.83 -23.71
CA LEU A 916 32.18 2.24 -23.53
C LEU A 916 30.93 3.11 -23.76
N LEU A 917 30.72 4.09 -22.88
CA LEU A 917 29.76 5.19 -23.10
C LEU A 917 30.25 6.09 -24.25
N PRO A 918 29.37 6.93 -24.84
CA PRO A 918 29.75 7.84 -25.92
C PRO A 918 30.95 8.72 -25.55
N GLY A 919 32.03 8.60 -26.34
CA GLY A 919 33.29 9.32 -26.11
C GLY A 919 33.13 10.84 -26.22
N GLN A 920 33.88 11.55 -25.39
CA GLN A 920 33.86 13.01 -25.30
C GLN A 920 35.22 13.61 -25.65
N SER A 921 35.22 14.61 -26.53
CA SER A 921 36.47 15.29 -26.90
C SER A 921 37.03 16.08 -25.73
N MET A 922 38.34 15.97 -25.51
CA MET A 922 39.05 16.71 -24.47
C MET A 922 39.61 18.07 -24.94
N ALA A 923 39.22 18.54 -26.13
CA ALA A 923 39.65 19.84 -26.67
C ALA A 923 39.04 21.04 -25.92
N ALA A 924 37.94 20.84 -25.21
CA ALA A 924 37.30 21.81 -24.33
C ALA A 924 36.91 21.16 -23.01
N SER A 925 36.46 21.94 -22.03
CA SER A 925 35.94 21.40 -20.77
C SER A 925 34.72 20.52 -21.01
N GLY A 926 34.59 19.43 -20.25
CA GLY A 926 33.48 18.48 -20.39
C GLY A 926 33.33 17.56 -19.17
N SER A 927 32.34 16.68 -19.24
CA SER A 927 32.07 15.67 -18.20
C SER A 927 31.37 14.43 -18.77
N VAL A 928 31.59 13.29 -18.11
CA VAL A 928 30.91 12.00 -18.38
C VAL A 928 30.64 11.29 -17.04
N SER A 929 29.56 10.50 -16.95
CA SER A 929 29.14 9.86 -15.69
C SER A 929 28.50 8.49 -15.89
N ASN A 930 28.69 7.61 -14.91
CA ASN A 930 27.97 6.34 -14.72
C ASN A 930 27.40 6.28 -13.29
N SER A 931 26.88 5.14 -12.81
CA SER A 931 26.30 5.08 -11.45
C SER A 931 27.34 5.08 -10.31
N GLN A 932 28.63 4.95 -10.62
CA GLN A 932 29.72 4.98 -9.65
C GLN A 932 30.40 6.34 -9.54
N CYS A 933 30.60 7.04 -10.66
CA CYS A 933 31.35 8.29 -10.67
C CYS A 933 30.92 9.26 -11.78
N THR A 934 31.28 10.52 -11.57
CA THR A 934 31.28 11.59 -12.58
C THR A 934 32.70 12.08 -12.76
N VAL A 935 33.18 12.05 -14.01
CA VAL A 935 34.52 12.49 -14.41
C VAL A 935 34.37 13.77 -15.20
N SER A 936 35.09 14.82 -14.81
CA SER A 936 35.03 16.14 -15.44
C SER A 936 36.42 16.72 -15.66
N TRP A 937 36.57 17.61 -16.64
CA TRP A 937 37.86 18.21 -16.98
C TRP A 937 37.72 19.66 -17.47
N GLY A 938 38.78 20.44 -17.31
CA GLY A 938 38.89 21.82 -17.79
C GLY A 938 39.67 21.94 -19.11
N GLY A 939 39.85 23.17 -19.59
CA GLY A 939 40.76 23.43 -20.71
C GLY A 939 42.22 23.14 -20.31
N GLY A 940 42.92 22.33 -21.11
CA GLY A 940 44.31 21.92 -20.84
C GLY A 940 44.46 20.69 -19.93
N ALA A 941 43.41 19.87 -19.82
CA ALA A 941 43.43 18.63 -19.03
C ALA A 941 44.43 17.56 -19.53
N VAL A 942 44.86 17.66 -20.79
CA VAL A 942 45.94 16.82 -21.34
C VAL A 942 47.17 17.70 -21.55
N THR A 943 48.29 17.32 -20.94
CA THR A 943 49.60 17.92 -21.23
C THR A 943 50.54 16.86 -21.78
N ALA A 944 51.02 17.06 -23.01
CA ALA A 944 51.90 16.15 -23.71
C ALA A 944 53.22 16.86 -24.07
N GLY A 945 54.37 16.22 -23.85
CA GLY A 945 55.68 16.81 -24.14
C GLY A 945 56.81 15.79 -24.18
N GLY A 946 57.55 15.76 -25.28
CA GLY A 946 58.61 14.77 -25.51
C GLY A 946 58.04 13.35 -25.45
N ASN A 947 58.42 12.62 -24.41
CA ASN A 947 58.01 11.24 -24.18
C ASN A 947 56.84 11.11 -23.20
N ASN A 948 56.37 12.19 -22.58
CA ASN A 948 55.45 12.11 -21.43
C ASN A 948 54.06 12.66 -21.76
N LEU A 949 53.05 12.03 -21.16
CA LEU A 949 51.66 12.46 -21.16
C LEU A 949 51.14 12.53 -19.73
N SER A 950 50.48 13.64 -19.39
CA SER A 950 49.75 13.79 -18.13
C SER A 950 48.28 14.11 -18.40
N LEU A 951 47.40 13.36 -17.74
CA LEU A 951 45.94 13.49 -17.81
C LEU A 951 45.40 13.98 -16.48
N THR A 952 44.74 15.13 -16.46
CA THR A 952 44.25 15.81 -15.25
C THR A 952 42.73 15.85 -15.22
N LEU A 953 42.10 15.11 -14.30
CA LEU A 953 40.66 14.87 -14.23
C LEU A 953 40.11 15.18 -12.84
N ASN A 954 38.94 15.83 -12.75
CA ASN A 954 38.15 15.92 -11.53
C ASN A 954 37.18 14.74 -11.45
N ILE A 955 37.30 13.92 -10.41
CA ILE A 955 36.44 12.75 -10.21
C ILE A 955 35.59 12.95 -8.95
N THR A 956 34.28 12.78 -9.11
CA THR A 956 33.28 12.75 -8.03
C THR A 956 32.67 11.35 -7.96
N PHE A 957 32.62 10.74 -6.79
CA PHE A 957 32.06 9.41 -6.56
C PHE A 957 30.65 9.49 -5.98
N THR A 958 29.82 8.47 -6.23
CA THR A 958 28.51 8.34 -5.59
C THR A 958 28.63 7.70 -4.21
N ALA A 959 27.71 8.00 -3.29
CA ALA A 959 27.69 7.39 -1.96
C ALA A 959 27.53 5.86 -1.99
N ALA A 960 26.83 5.34 -3.01
CA ALA A 960 26.69 3.90 -3.23
C ALA A 960 28.00 3.21 -3.64
N PHE A 961 28.97 3.97 -4.18
CA PHE A 961 30.30 3.46 -4.53
C PHE A 961 31.30 3.51 -3.36
N GLY A 962 30.80 3.57 -2.12
CA GLY A 962 31.60 3.70 -0.90
C GLY A 962 32.47 2.49 -0.54
N GLY A 963 33.59 2.75 0.15
CA GLY A 963 34.57 1.74 0.60
C GLY A 963 35.91 1.82 -0.12
N ASP A 964 36.93 1.11 0.35
CA ASP A 964 38.28 1.27 -0.19
C ASP A 964 38.40 0.78 -1.64
N ARG A 965 39.08 1.57 -2.48
CA ARG A 965 39.32 1.34 -3.90
C ARG A 965 40.81 1.42 -4.20
N ILE A 966 41.21 0.68 -5.21
CA ILE A 966 42.53 0.75 -5.83
C ILE A 966 42.38 1.51 -7.14
N VAL A 967 43.36 2.36 -7.43
CA VAL A 967 43.48 3.05 -8.71
C VAL A 967 44.53 2.34 -9.54
N TYR A 968 44.07 1.67 -10.58
CA TYR A 968 44.88 0.94 -11.53
C TYR A 968 45.10 1.77 -12.80
N LEU A 969 46.32 1.77 -13.31
CA LEU A 969 46.69 2.42 -14.57
C LEU A 969 47.25 1.40 -15.54
N ALA A 970 46.93 1.53 -16.81
CA ALA A 970 47.57 0.82 -17.90
C ALA A 970 47.76 1.75 -19.11
N ALA A 971 48.76 1.46 -19.94
CA ALA A 971 48.97 2.16 -21.20
C ALA A 971 49.31 1.17 -22.31
N ARG A 972 48.78 1.45 -23.51
CA ARG A 972 49.09 0.72 -24.74
C ARG A 972 49.54 1.67 -25.83
N ASP A 973 50.49 1.23 -26.66
CA ASP A 973 50.91 1.97 -27.85
C ASP A 973 49.88 1.89 -29.00
N VAL A 974 50.00 2.77 -30.00
CA VAL A 974 49.05 2.89 -31.13
C VAL A 974 48.94 1.60 -31.96
N ASN A 975 49.97 0.76 -31.96
CA ASN A 975 50.00 -0.50 -32.70
C ASN A 975 49.59 -1.72 -31.85
N GLU A 976 49.23 -1.50 -30.58
CA GLU A 976 48.93 -2.52 -29.57
C GLU A 976 50.05 -3.57 -29.39
N ALA A 977 51.27 -3.25 -29.83
CA ALA A 977 52.41 -4.14 -29.77
C ALA A 977 53.12 -4.07 -28.41
N ASN A 978 52.96 -2.96 -27.69
CA ASN A 978 53.46 -2.76 -26.34
C ASN A 978 52.30 -2.42 -25.40
N ASN A 979 52.17 -3.20 -24.33
CA ASN A 979 51.23 -2.98 -23.23
C ASN A 979 52.02 -2.99 -21.92
N THR A 980 51.72 -2.07 -21.02
CA THR A 980 52.35 -2.01 -19.68
C THR A 980 51.82 -3.06 -18.72
N ASP A 981 50.71 -3.71 -19.07
CA ASP A 981 49.80 -4.37 -18.13
C ASP A 981 49.27 -3.37 -17.08
N TRP A 982 48.47 -3.86 -16.14
CA TRP A 982 47.87 -3.04 -15.09
C TRP A 982 48.82 -2.81 -13.91
N HIS A 983 48.95 -1.56 -13.52
CA HIS A 983 49.76 -1.10 -12.39
C HIS A 983 48.86 -0.53 -11.29
N ALA A 984 48.97 -1.03 -10.05
CA ALA A 984 48.29 -0.45 -8.89
C ALA A 984 49.07 0.79 -8.39
N MET A 985 48.50 1.98 -8.58
CA MET A 985 49.24 3.25 -8.41
C MET A 985 48.75 4.12 -7.26
N GLY A 986 47.58 3.83 -6.70
CA GLY A 986 47.06 4.54 -5.53
C GLY A 986 45.84 3.88 -4.92
N THR A 987 45.38 4.44 -3.80
CA THR A 987 44.17 3.99 -3.09
C THR A 987 43.24 5.18 -2.83
N TRP A 988 41.93 4.95 -2.85
CA TRP A 988 40.93 5.98 -2.57
C TRP A 988 39.74 5.40 -1.83
N THR A 989 39.24 6.10 -0.81
CA THR A 989 38.06 5.67 -0.05
C THR A 989 36.90 6.66 -0.26
N PRO A 990 35.97 6.42 -1.21
CA PRO A 990 34.71 7.16 -1.26
C PRO A 990 33.93 6.87 0.03
N GLN A 991 33.54 7.91 0.77
CA GLN A 991 32.80 7.82 2.03
C GLN A 991 31.71 8.87 2.08
#